data_AF-E4U5Y4-F1
#
_entry.id   AF-E4U5Y4-F1
#
_cell.length_a   1.000
_cell.length_b   1.000
_cell.length_c   1.000
_cell.angle_alpha   90.00
_cell.angle_beta   90.00
_cell.angle_gamma   90.00
#
_symmetry.space_group_name_H-M   'P 1'
#
loop_
_entity.id
_entity.type
_entity.pdbx_description
1 polymer ?
#
loop_
_entity_poly.entity_id
_entity_poly.type
_entity_poly.pdbx_seq_one_letter_code
_entity_poly.pdbx_strand_id
1 'polypeptide(L)'
;MPLLSRLQEALEPHLGARTQAVLKEGLARLGLEPGALDPDRAAILLKRFVYRELQGQMDAASARKVVEETLRALAQETPAARTPDPARRDPKRALQQAVSRFKLYFEWPEVQRLRSLAALVEASESEGESTEELLKEALAQIDLLEEKLQNALLRQARDISDLEDALERVKNIGGPKPRRLRSLLKQIKEAQQQETLATAEVERARKLAADLRKLVESSVVQNPTLVPEMAPEAAGDAGVIALEDEEVPELVAGEGEGEEFEILIDFENLEPEVADRIREIDLAEERRRLERLKEQYAAVLAAERVAPLLEAVEAALAAGELAGERLDELQRALEEAFKDAVAEARARYEWLSERLRSLELEDAELGSQRARTQLELIKESLEMGVLPGDLEQAERQVKALEEALAAKKQESARQSRLLEEARSLVEHAREALPEDELPELAGFRERLALLETGLEAGEVDEALLGRLKAELPELLSQLAQAGEAARALRARLLAELDALPDLEPLARTRDSLRVRLEEGAAAGVEDEVAALAAEARRLTQARLDELAARLEAFGLATGSVDEARAELEAGRFPDLSALEGRVEQQIAEAQGHLRQELRSLRASAERLKELGGDKLLEAVAEAEAALETGLPDLAPLKERLHALLERREAWRQELDRRYRTLRERFEAARAVGGETAYRALTLLDFLEKGARRIERLGTSGLAEMERSLGEAEQLVTQLEQEFAAAREVAEQLSGADLDDLLGVFEAPAEAEAPQAEAPQPEPEPPAAGEGAEDALAPFRMRGVTWVGWLEEAPPADLDVARVRDLLTELDHLRQEVGAQQVRLAVLTLPGHAFLLAPYAGRHLVILAEKAQLSRLVTLIHRSLSATP
;
A
#
# COMPACT_ATOMS: atom_id res chain seq x y z
N MET A 1 24.69 5.49 -25.95
CA MET A 1 25.50 4.51 -26.69
C MET A 1 24.87 3.14 -26.51
N PRO A 2 24.63 2.36 -27.59
CA PRO A 2 24.08 1.01 -27.47
C PRO A 2 25.01 0.10 -26.65
N LEU A 3 24.44 -0.71 -25.77
CA LEU A 3 25.14 -1.53 -24.76
C LEU A 3 26.16 -2.50 -25.42
N LEU A 4 25.84 -3.01 -26.60
CA LEU A 4 26.72 -3.88 -27.39
C LEU A 4 28.04 -3.20 -27.81
N SER A 5 28.00 -1.92 -28.20
CA SER A 5 29.21 -1.18 -28.60
C SER A 5 30.17 -0.95 -27.42
N ARG A 6 29.61 -0.80 -26.21
CA ARG A 6 30.41 -0.68 -24.98
C ARG A 6 31.07 -2.00 -24.60
N LEU A 7 30.34 -3.11 -24.72
CA LEU A 7 30.91 -4.45 -24.54
C LEU A 7 32.04 -4.73 -25.55
N GLN A 8 31.89 -4.24 -26.79
CA GLN A 8 32.97 -4.34 -27.78
C GLN A 8 34.20 -3.58 -27.33
N GLU A 9 34.06 -2.31 -26.94
CA GLU A 9 35.17 -1.46 -26.51
C GLU A 9 35.89 -2.01 -25.26
N ALA A 10 35.14 -2.55 -24.29
CA ALA A 10 35.71 -3.14 -23.07
C ALA A 10 36.44 -4.47 -23.32
N LEU A 11 36.01 -5.27 -24.30
CA LEU A 11 36.57 -6.59 -24.59
C LEU A 11 37.63 -6.59 -25.70
N GLU A 12 37.68 -5.56 -26.53
CA GLU A 12 38.65 -5.39 -27.63
C GLU A 12 40.12 -5.43 -27.18
N PRO A 13 40.53 -4.85 -26.02
CA PRO A 13 41.90 -4.99 -25.52
C PRO A 13 42.30 -6.42 -25.18
N HIS A 14 41.32 -7.30 -24.89
CA HIS A 14 41.55 -8.66 -24.40
C HIS A 14 41.36 -9.72 -25.48
N LEU A 15 40.37 -9.57 -26.36
CA LEU A 15 40.01 -10.53 -27.42
C LEU A 15 40.34 -10.04 -28.84
N GLY A 16 40.75 -8.79 -29.00
CA GLY A 16 41.18 -8.19 -30.28
C GLY A 16 40.14 -8.28 -31.38
N ALA A 17 40.57 -8.61 -32.60
CA ALA A 17 39.68 -8.71 -33.78
C ALA A 17 38.57 -9.78 -33.65
N ARG A 18 38.64 -10.68 -32.65
CA ARG A 18 37.61 -11.70 -32.41
C ARG A 18 36.44 -11.21 -31.57
N THR A 19 36.57 -10.08 -30.87
CA THR A 19 35.52 -9.53 -29.99
C THR A 19 34.17 -9.40 -30.68
N GLN A 20 34.15 -8.85 -31.90
CA GLN A 20 32.91 -8.67 -32.65
C GLN A 20 32.27 -10.00 -33.08
N ALA A 21 33.08 -11.00 -33.42
CA ALA A 21 32.60 -12.32 -33.82
C ALA A 21 32.00 -13.09 -32.62
N VAL A 22 32.68 -13.06 -31.47
CA VAL A 22 32.23 -13.72 -30.23
C VAL A 22 30.94 -13.09 -29.71
N LEU A 23 30.82 -11.77 -29.75
CA LEU A 23 29.60 -11.08 -29.33
C LEU A 23 28.43 -11.36 -30.27
N LYS A 24 28.66 -11.38 -31.60
CA LYS A 24 27.63 -11.74 -32.59
C LYS A 24 27.17 -13.19 -32.43
N GLU A 25 28.09 -14.12 -32.21
CA GLU A 25 27.75 -15.53 -31.99
C GLU A 25 27.04 -15.74 -30.64
N GLY A 26 27.46 -15.03 -29.59
CA GLY A 26 26.79 -15.03 -28.29
C GLY A 26 25.34 -14.51 -28.37
N LEU A 27 25.12 -13.43 -29.12
CA LEU A 27 23.77 -12.89 -29.38
C LEU A 27 22.91 -13.87 -30.19
N ALA A 28 23.46 -14.48 -31.26
CA ALA A 28 22.75 -15.46 -32.06
C ALA A 28 22.33 -16.70 -31.26
N ARG A 29 23.20 -17.18 -30.35
CA ARG A 29 22.89 -18.31 -29.46
C ARG A 29 21.89 -17.97 -28.36
N LEU A 30 21.73 -16.69 -28.02
CA LEU A 30 20.69 -16.19 -27.13
C LEU A 30 19.40 -15.83 -27.87
N GLY A 31 19.39 -15.88 -29.21
CA GLY A 31 18.24 -15.53 -30.05
C GLY A 31 17.92 -14.03 -30.05
N LEU A 32 18.92 -13.16 -29.92
CA LEU A 32 18.75 -11.72 -29.72
C LEU A 32 19.27 -10.90 -30.89
N GLU A 33 18.50 -9.88 -31.28
CA GLU A 33 18.94 -8.82 -32.17
C GLU A 33 19.91 -7.85 -31.46
N PRO A 34 20.90 -7.26 -32.17
CA PRO A 34 21.92 -6.38 -31.57
C PRO A 34 21.40 -5.19 -30.74
N GLY A 35 20.16 -4.74 -31.02
CA GLY A 35 19.50 -3.64 -30.30
C GLY A 35 18.70 -4.04 -29.06
N ALA A 36 18.47 -5.34 -28.83
CA ALA A 36 17.62 -5.86 -27.73
C ALA A 36 18.42 -6.38 -26.52
N LEU A 37 19.69 -5.97 -26.39
CA LEU A 37 20.59 -6.43 -25.34
C LEU A 37 20.39 -5.62 -24.05
N ASP A 38 19.85 -6.26 -23.01
CA ASP A 38 19.69 -5.72 -21.66
C ASP A 38 20.88 -6.09 -20.74
N PRO A 39 21.03 -5.46 -19.55
CA PRO A 39 22.12 -5.72 -18.63
C PRO A 39 22.18 -7.15 -18.08
N ASP A 40 21.01 -7.78 -17.83
CA ASP A 40 20.92 -9.15 -17.31
C ASP A 40 21.44 -10.16 -18.36
N ARG A 41 21.04 -9.96 -19.62
CA ARG A 41 21.45 -10.78 -20.77
C ARG A 41 22.89 -10.51 -21.16
N ALA A 42 23.36 -9.27 -21.02
CA ALA A 42 24.78 -8.94 -21.14
C ALA A 42 25.63 -9.69 -20.12
N ALA A 43 25.14 -9.86 -18.89
CA ALA A 43 25.84 -10.63 -17.87
C ALA A 43 25.92 -12.12 -18.19
N ILE A 44 24.84 -12.70 -18.73
CA ILE A 44 24.85 -14.10 -19.21
C ILE A 44 25.84 -14.24 -20.38
N LEU A 45 25.82 -13.28 -21.30
CA LEU A 45 26.71 -13.28 -22.46
C LEU A 45 28.19 -13.26 -22.02
N LEU A 46 28.52 -12.38 -21.06
CA LEU A 46 29.86 -12.25 -20.50
C LEU A 46 30.31 -13.49 -19.73
N LYS A 47 29.47 -14.01 -18.82
CA LYS A 47 29.83 -15.15 -17.96
C LYS A 47 29.90 -16.49 -18.68
N ARG A 48 29.17 -16.66 -19.78
CA ARG A 48 28.98 -17.98 -20.42
C ARG A 48 29.67 -18.12 -21.77
N PHE A 49 29.64 -17.08 -22.59
CA PHE A 49 30.22 -17.12 -23.94
C PHE A 49 31.57 -16.42 -23.99
N VAL A 50 31.65 -15.18 -23.48
CA VAL A 50 32.90 -14.42 -23.46
C VAL A 50 33.92 -15.02 -22.50
N TYR A 51 33.49 -15.46 -21.30
CA TYR A 51 34.36 -16.14 -20.34
C TYR A 51 35.04 -17.38 -20.92
N ARG A 52 34.31 -18.19 -21.70
CA ARG A 52 34.86 -19.40 -22.35
C ARG A 52 35.93 -19.05 -23.38
N GLU A 53 35.73 -17.98 -24.14
CA GLU A 53 36.71 -17.52 -25.13
C GLU A 53 37.93 -16.87 -24.46
N LEU A 54 37.73 -16.11 -23.37
CA LEU A 54 38.80 -15.55 -22.56
C LEU A 54 39.66 -16.66 -21.93
N GLN A 55 39.05 -17.73 -21.41
CA GLN A 55 39.78 -18.91 -20.91
C GLN A 55 40.65 -19.60 -21.97
N GLY A 56 40.36 -19.38 -23.26
CA GLY A 56 41.20 -19.88 -24.36
C GLY A 56 42.47 -19.05 -24.59
N GLN A 57 42.54 -17.82 -24.07
CA GLN A 57 43.65 -16.88 -24.28
C GLN A 57 44.40 -16.52 -22.99
N MET A 58 43.77 -16.64 -21.82
CA MET A 58 44.37 -16.35 -20.52
C MET A 58 43.96 -17.39 -19.46
N ASP A 59 44.61 -17.38 -18.31
CA ASP A 59 44.28 -18.27 -17.19
C ASP A 59 42.90 -17.94 -16.61
N ALA A 60 42.27 -18.94 -15.96
CA ALA A 60 40.89 -18.83 -15.50
C ALA A 60 40.67 -17.72 -14.45
N ALA A 61 41.68 -17.40 -13.63
CA ALA A 61 41.56 -16.34 -12.63
C ALA A 61 41.56 -14.95 -13.32
N SER A 62 42.45 -14.75 -14.29
CA SER A 62 42.49 -13.52 -15.10
C SER A 62 41.23 -13.34 -15.95
N ALA A 63 40.74 -14.40 -16.60
CA ALA A 63 39.50 -14.35 -17.39
C ALA A 63 38.29 -13.97 -16.54
N ARG A 64 38.20 -14.50 -15.32
CA ARG A 64 37.13 -14.19 -14.37
C ARG A 64 37.21 -12.74 -13.89
N LYS A 65 38.42 -12.27 -13.61
CA LYS A 65 38.67 -10.88 -13.20
C LYS A 65 38.22 -9.89 -14.29
N VAL A 66 38.54 -10.13 -15.56
CA VAL A 66 38.11 -9.28 -16.69
C VAL A 66 36.58 -9.26 -16.83
N VAL A 67 35.93 -10.42 -16.70
CA VAL A 67 34.46 -10.51 -16.74
C VAL A 67 33.83 -9.76 -15.56
N GLU A 68 34.35 -9.92 -14.35
CA GLU A 68 33.86 -9.24 -13.15
C GLU A 68 34.11 -7.72 -13.21
N GLU A 69 35.25 -7.27 -13.72
CA GLU A 69 35.56 -5.85 -13.93
C GLU A 69 34.64 -5.22 -14.99
N THR A 70 34.39 -5.92 -16.09
CA THR A 70 33.47 -5.44 -17.16
C THR A 70 32.03 -5.37 -16.65
N LEU A 71 31.59 -6.36 -15.85
CA LEU A 71 30.29 -6.32 -15.19
C LEU A 71 30.18 -5.18 -14.18
N ARG A 72 31.26 -4.91 -13.44
CA ARG A 72 31.31 -3.82 -12.46
C ARG A 72 31.28 -2.45 -13.14
N ALA A 73 31.98 -2.28 -14.26
CA ALA A 73 31.93 -1.05 -15.05
C ALA A 73 30.52 -0.81 -15.62
N LEU A 74 29.85 -1.85 -16.13
CA LEU A 74 28.45 -1.77 -16.55
C LEU A 74 27.50 -1.42 -15.41
N ALA A 75 27.76 -1.92 -14.20
CA ALA A 75 26.96 -1.63 -13.01
C ALA A 75 27.17 -0.21 -12.47
N GLN A 76 28.38 0.36 -12.58
CA GLN A 76 28.72 1.70 -12.08
C GLN A 76 28.25 2.82 -13.01
N GLU A 77 28.17 2.58 -14.33
CA GLU A 77 27.71 3.56 -15.33
C GLU A 77 26.22 3.48 -15.65
N THR A 78 25.51 2.51 -15.08
CA THR A 78 24.06 2.62 -14.97
C THR A 78 23.83 3.62 -13.85
N PRO A 79 23.31 4.84 -14.10
CA PRO A 79 22.92 5.70 -12.99
C PRO A 79 22.04 4.87 -12.07
N ALA A 80 22.17 5.07 -10.76
CA ALA A 80 21.27 4.54 -9.74
C ALA A 80 19.82 5.06 -9.90
N ALA A 81 19.36 5.28 -11.13
CA ALA A 81 17.97 5.21 -11.51
C ALA A 81 17.53 3.76 -11.27
N ARG A 82 16.99 3.54 -10.07
CA ARG A 82 15.93 2.58 -9.75
C ARG A 82 15.95 1.40 -10.71
N THR A 83 16.56 0.29 -10.32
CA THR A 83 16.08 -1.02 -10.79
C THR A 83 14.56 -0.90 -10.80
N PRO A 84 13.88 -0.99 -11.96
CA PRO A 84 12.42 -0.91 -11.96
C PRO A 84 11.98 -1.94 -10.93
N ASP A 85 11.25 -1.47 -9.93
CA ASP A 85 10.68 -2.32 -8.90
C ASP A 85 10.20 -3.60 -9.59
N PRO A 86 10.54 -4.82 -9.14
CA PRO A 86 10.01 -6.04 -9.74
C PRO A 86 8.48 -5.97 -9.94
N ALA A 87 7.77 -5.18 -9.11
CA ALA A 87 6.36 -4.86 -9.28
C ALA A 87 6.02 -4.07 -10.56
N ARG A 88 6.89 -3.18 -11.04
CA ARG A 88 6.71 -2.43 -12.31
C ARG A 88 7.03 -3.26 -13.55
N ARG A 89 7.78 -4.36 -13.41
CA ARG A 89 8.12 -5.27 -14.53
C ARG A 89 6.98 -6.22 -14.85
N ASP A 90 6.18 -6.59 -13.85
CA ASP A 90 4.99 -7.43 -13.96
C ASP A 90 3.90 -6.96 -12.98
N PRO A 91 3.20 -5.86 -13.31
CA PRO A 91 2.24 -5.20 -12.40
C PRO A 91 1.06 -6.09 -12.03
N LYS A 92 0.65 -6.97 -12.94
CA LYS A 92 -0.42 -7.93 -12.68
C LYS A 92 -0.03 -8.96 -11.64
N ARG A 93 1.17 -9.54 -11.76
CA ARG A 93 1.68 -10.47 -10.77
C ARG A 93 1.87 -9.81 -9.41
N ALA A 94 2.34 -8.56 -9.38
CA ALA A 94 2.46 -7.78 -8.16
C ALA A 94 1.10 -7.59 -7.48
N LEU A 95 0.06 -7.27 -8.25
CA LEU A 95 -1.32 -7.15 -7.77
C LEU A 95 -1.84 -8.46 -7.16
N GLN A 96 -1.67 -9.59 -7.84
CA GLN A 96 -2.10 -10.91 -7.33
C GLN A 96 -1.37 -11.30 -6.03
N GLN A 97 -0.07 -11.00 -5.95
CA GLN A 97 0.73 -11.22 -4.74
C GLN A 97 0.28 -10.31 -3.60
N ALA A 98 -0.03 -9.05 -3.88
CA ALA A 98 -0.50 -8.10 -2.88
C ALA A 98 -1.87 -8.49 -2.32
N VAL A 99 -2.83 -8.86 -3.17
CA VAL A 99 -4.15 -9.36 -2.72
C VAL A 99 -4.00 -10.56 -1.79
N SER A 100 -3.08 -11.48 -2.11
CA SER A 100 -2.78 -12.64 -1.26
C SER A 100 -2.12 -12.24 0.06
N ARG A 101 -1.18 -11.29 0.04
CA ARG A 101 -0.46 -10.78 1.22
C ARG A 101 -1.39 -10.08 2.21
N PHE A 102 -2.32 -9.26 1.71
CA PHE A 102 -3.21 -8.46 2.54
C PHE A 102 -4.52 -9.18 2.94
N LYS A 103 -4.64 -10.48 2.64
CA LYS A 103 -5.84 -11.28 2.97
C LYS A 103 -6.23 -11.23 4.45
N LEU A 104 -5.26 -11.15 5.35
CA LEU A 104 -5.49 -11.07 6.81
C LEU A 104 -6.07 -9.72 7.27
N TYR A 105 -6.05 -8.69 6.42
CA TYR A 105 -6.49 -7.33 6.71
C TYR A 105 -7.76 -6.94 5.93
N PHE A 106 -8.67 -7.89 5.76
CA PHE A 106 -9.90 -7.71 5.00
C PHE A 106 -10.75 -6.53 5.54
N GLU A 107 -10.74 -6.30 6.85
CA GLU A 107 -11.48 -5.19 7.47
C GLU A 107 -10.99 -3.79 7.02
N TRP A 108 -9.83 -3.70 6.37
CA TRP A 108 -9.33 -2.44 5.84
C TRP A 108 -10.04 -2.08 4.53
N PRO A 109 -10.67 -0.89 4.42
CA PRO A 109 -11.36 -0.47 3.20
C PRO A 109 -10.40 -0.39 2.01
N GLU A 110 -9.13 -0.08 2.25
CA GLU A 110 -8.09 -0.03 1.21
C GLU A 110 -7.81 -1.41 0.59
N VAL A 111 -7.99 -2.50 1.35
CA VAL A 111 -7.83 -3.87 0.86
C VAL A 111 -9.02 -4.28 -0.01
N GLN A 112 -10.23 -3.79 0.31
CA GLN A 112 -11.39 -3.99 -0.56
C GLN A 112 -11.20 -3.31 -1.91
N ARG A 113 -10.72 -2.05 -1.91
CA ARG A 113 -10.38 -1.35 -3.15
C ARG A 113 -9.29 -2.08 -3.95
N LEU A 114 -8.30 -2.67 -3.28
CA LEU A 114 -7.27 -3.45 -3.98
C LEU A 114 -7.87 -4.71 -4.66
N ARG A 115 -8.77 -5.42 -3.96
CA ARG A 115 -9.47 -6.59 -4.50
C ARG A 115 -10.37 -6.22 -5.67
N SER A 116 -11.07 -5.10 -5.59
CA SER A 116 -11.90 -4.63 -6.69
C SER A 116 -11.11 -4.20 -7.90
N LEU A 117 -9.99 -3.51 -7.72
CA LEU A 117 -9.07 -3.22 -8.81
C LEU A 117 -8.53 -4.50 -9.46
N ALA A 118 -8.19 -5.53 -8.68
CA ALA A 118 -7.76 -6.82 -9.21
C ALA A 118 -8.85 -7.49 -10.06
N ALA A 119 -10.08 -7.56 -9.56
CA ALA A 119 -11.19 -8.16 -10.29
C ALA A 119 -11.59 -7.34 -11.53
N LEU A 120 -11.49 -6.01 -11.44
CA LEU A 120 -11.71 -5.11 -12.56
C LEU A 120 -10.69 -5.27 -13.67
N VAL A 121 -9.41 -5.47 -13.34
CA VAL A 121 -8.38 -5.79 -14.31
C VAL A 121 -8.70 -7.11 -15.02
N GLU A 122 -9.12 -8.14 -14.28
CA GLU A 122 -9.52 -9.42 -14.88
C GLU A 122 -10.75 -9.31 -15.78
N ALA A 123 -11.78 -8.55 -15.37
CA ALA A 123 -12.99 -8.32 -16.17
C ALA A 123 -12.72 -7.44 -17.41
N SER A 124 -11.86 -6.43 -17.29
CA SER A 124 -11.49 -5.58 -18.43
C SER A 124 -10.67 -6.36 -19.47
N GLU A 125 -9.85 -7.33 -19.03
CA GLU A 125 -9.15 -8.23 -19.94
C GLU A 125 -10.08 -9.21 -20.67
N SER A 126 -11.12 -9.73 -20.01
CA SER A 126 -12.09 -10.61 -20.68
C SER A 126 -12.92 -9.87 -21.72
N GLU A 127 -13.12 -8.56 -21.51
CA GLU A 127 -13.81 -7.64 -22.43
C GLU A 127 -12.85 -7.03 -23.50
N GLY A 128 -11.53 -7.22 -23.37
CA GLY A 128 -10.52 -6.74 -24.32
C GLY A 128 -10.14 -5.26 -24.20
N GLU A 129 -10.45 -4.63 -23.06
CA GLU A 129 -10.17 -3.22 -22.77
C GLU A 129 -8.73 -2.99 -22.26
N SER A 130 -8.27 -1.74 -22.31
CA SER A 130 -6.95 -1.35 -21.78
C SER A 130 -6.94 -1.37 -20.24
N THR A 131 -5.96 -2.07 -19.65
CA THR A 131 -5.80 -2.19 -18.19
C THR A 131 -4.70 -1.29 -17.62
N GLU A 132 -4.03 -0.48 -18.43
CA GLU A 132 -2.85 0.27 -17.99
C GLU A 132 -3.15 1.25 -16.84
N GLU A 133 -4.28 1.96 -16.91
CA GLU A 133 -4.68 2.91 -15.86
C GLU A 133 -5.10 2.19 -14.57
N LEU A 134 -5.87 1.10 -14.71
CA LEU A 134 -6.28 0.27 -13.57
C LEU A 134 -5.07 -0.34 -12.85
N LEU A 135 -4.06 -0.79 -13.61
CA LEU A 135 -2.81 -1.33 -13.05
C LEU A 135 -1.98 -0.25 -12.37
N LYS A 136 -1.91 0.97 -12.92
CA LYS A 136 -1.25 2.11 -12.26
C LYS A 136 -1.92 2.46 -10.94
N GLU A 137 -3.25 2.51 -10.92
CA GLU A 137 -4.02 2.75 -9.71
C GLU A 137 -3.80 1.64 -8.67
N ALA A 138 -3.84 0.38 -9.12
CA ALA A 138 -3.60 -0.78 -8.27
C ALA A 138 -2.21 -0.74 -7.62
N LEU A 139 -1.16 -0.40 -8.36
CA LEU A 139 0.19 -0.22 -7.80
C LEU A 139 0.25 0.89 -6.75
N ALA A 140 -0.39 2.03 -7.00
CA ALA A 140 -0.46 3.12 -6.02
C ALA A 140 -1.22 2.73 -4.75
N GLN A 141 -2.22 1.86 -4.88
CA GLN A 141 -2.96 1.29 -3.75
C GLN A 141 -2.13 0.29 -2.95
N ILE A 142 -1.30 -0.51 -3.61
CA ILE A 142 -0.33 -1.40 -2.95
C ILE A 142 0.66 -0.58 -2.12
N ASP A 143 1.24 0.48 -2.71
CA ASP A 143 2.18 1.35 -2.00
C ASP A 143 1.55 1.96 -0.73
N LEU A 144 0.27 2.38 -0.82
CA LEU A 144 -0.48 2.89 0.33
C LEU A 144 -0.66 1.84 1.43
N LEU A 145 -1.07 0.62 1.06
CA LEU A 145 -1.27 -0.49 1.99
C LEU A 145 0.04 -0.92 2.65
N GLU A 146 1.14 -0.92 1.90
CA GLU A 146 2.48 -1.19 2.44
C GLU A 146 2.90 -0.11 3.44
N GLU A 147 2.76 1.17 3.10
CA GLU A 147 3.07 2.28 4.01
C GLU A 147 2.25 2.18 5.31
N LYS A 148 0.95 1.92 5.19
CA LYS A 148 0.04 1.73 6.34
C LYS A 148 0.47 0.55 7.22
N LEU A 149 0.78 -0.59 6.61
CA LEU A 149 1.25 -1.77 7.34
C LEU A 149 2.58 -1.51 8.05
N GLN A 150 3.54 -0.85 7.39
CA GLN A 150 4.84 -0.56 8.02
C GLN A 150 4.71 0.42 9.19
N ASN A 151 3.87 1.46 9.06
CA ASN A 151 3.58 2.37 10.16
C ASN A 151 2.90 1.64 11.34
N ALA A 152 1.93 0.76 11.06
CA ALA A 152 1.27 -0.03 12.10
C ALA A 152 2.24 -1.01 12.80
N LEU A 153 3.13 -1.65 12.04
CA LEU A 153 4.17 -2.53 12.60
C LEU A 153 5.22 -1.75 13.40
N LEU A 154 5.50 -0.50 13.05
CA LEU A 154 6.37 0.38 13.84
C LEU A 154 5.69 0.70 15.18
N ARG A 155 4.43 1.13 15.16
CA ARG A 155 3.64 1.38 16.37
C ARG A 155 3.56 0.15 17.27
N GLN A 156 3.33 -1.03 16.70
CA GLN A 156 3.37 -2.30 17.43
C GLN A 156 4.76 -2.58 18.04
N ALA A 157 5.85 -2.22 17.34
CA ALA A 157 7.19 -2.33 17.91
C ALA A 157 7.40 -1.38 19.10
N ARG A 158 6.84 -0.16 19.06
CA ARG A 158 6.86 0.75 20.20
C ARG A 158 6.05 0.19 21.36
N ASP A 159 4.88 -0.39 21.08
CA ASP A 159 4.07 -1.04 22.11
C ASP A 159 4.78 -2.20 22.78
N ILE A 160 5.50 -3.02 22.03
CA ILE A 160 6.32 -4.09 22.61
C ILE A 160 7.33 -3.50 23.60
N SER A 161 8.02 -2.41 23.23
CA SER A 161 8.97 -1.71 24.12
C SER A 161 8.28 -1.20 25.38
N ASP A 162 7.16 -0.47 25.24
CA ASP A 162 6.40 0.09 26.37
C ASP A 162 5.89 -1.02 27.32
N LEU A 163 5.47 -2.16 26.77
CA LEU A 163 4.98 -3.33 27.51
C LEU A 163 6.11 -4.12 28.18
N GLU A 164 7.29 -4.19 27.58
CA GLU A 164 8.50 -4.75 28.19
C GLU A 164 8.91 -3.96 29.43
N ASP A 165 8.96 -2.64 29.31
CA ASP A 165 9.25 -1.74 30.43
C ASP A 165 8.18 -1.86 31.54
N ALA A 166 6.90 -1.98 31.16
CA ALA A 166 5.82 -2.21 32.11
C ALA A 166 6.01 -3.53 32.88
N LEU A 167 6.34 -4.60 32.15
CA LEU A 167 6.52 -5.92 32.72
C LEU A 167 7.73 -5.98 33.65
N GLU A 168 8.82 -5.26 33.34
CA GLU A 168 10.00 -5.23 34.19
C GLU A 168 9.71 -4.58 35.54
N ARG A 169 8.98 -3.45 35.55
CA ARG A 169 8.57 -2.77 36.79
C ARG A 169 7.68 -3.65 37.68
N VAL A 170 6.84 -4.47 37.06
CA VAL A 170 5.88 -5.35 37.74
C VAL A 170 6.51 -6.73 38.05
N LYS A 171 7.74 -7.00 37.61
CA LYS A 171 8.38 -8.34 37.69
C LYS A 171 8.44 -8.92 39.11
N ASN A 172 8.50 -8.06 40.12
CA ASN A 172 8.58 -8.41 41.54
C ASN A 172 7.20 -8.74 42.16
N ILE A 173 6.11 -8.30 41.53
CA ILE A 173 4.74 -8.64 41.89
C ILE A 173 4.45 -9.98 41.23
N GLY A 174 4.69 -11.09 41.94
CA GLY A 174 4.34 -12.42 41.45
C GLY A 174 2.82 -12.57 41.26
N GLY A 175 2.37 -13.40 40.30
CA GLY A 175 0.94 -13.71 40.14
C GLY A 175 0.51 -14.16 38.75
N PRO A 176 -0.78 -14.50 38.56
CA PRO A 176 -1.33 -14.92 37.26
C PRO A 176 -1.38 -13.78 36.23
N LYS A 177 -1.66 -12.53 36.66
CA LYS A 177 -1.76 -11.35 35.76
C LYS A 177 -0.42 -11.02 35.06
N PRO A 178 0.74 -10.91 35.75
CA PRO A 178 2.05 -10.75 35.09
C PRO A 178 2.46 -11.91 34.18
N ARG A 179 2.04 -13.15 34.50
CA ARG A 179 2.26 -14.32 33.62
C ARG A 179 1.44 -14.22 32.33
N ARG A 180 0.19 -13.76 32.41
CA ARG A 180 -0.66 -13.49 31.26
C ARG A 180 -0.09 -12.39 30.37
N LEU A 181 0.41 -11.29 30.98
CA LEU A 181 1.10 -10.23 30.23
C LEU A 181 2.34 -10.76 29.49
N ARG A 182 3.15 -11.63 30.13
CA ARG A 182 4.29 -12.31 29.47
C ARG A 182 3.86 -13.16 28.27
N SER A 183 2.77 -13.90 28.40
CA SER A 183 2.25 -14.74 27.30
C SER A 183 1.76 -13.89 26.12
N LEU A 184 0.98 -12.84 26.39
CA LEU A 184 0.51 -11.91 25.36
C LEU A 184 1.70 -11.22 24.67
N LEU A 185 2.68 -10.75 25.44
CA LEU A 185 3.89 -10.15 24.89
C LEU A 185 4.68 -11.12 24.00
N LYS A 186 4.72 -12.41 24.35
CA LYS A 186 5.34 -13.44 23.50
C LYS A 186 4.60 -13.57 22.17
N GLN A 187 3.27 -13.65 22.20
CA GLN A 187 2.43 -13.73 20.99
C GLN A 187 2.59 -12.49 20.10
N ILE A 188 2.60 -11.29 20.69
CA ILE A 188 2.80 -10.03 19.96
C ILE A 188 4.19 -9.99 19.30
N LYS A 189 5.24 -10.46 20.00
CA LYS A 189 6.60 -10.55 19.44
C LYS A 189 6.70 -11.56 18.30
N GLU A 190 6.05 -12.72 18.42
CA GLU A 190 5.97 -13.72 17.35
C GLU A 190 5.28 -13.13 16.12
N ALA A 191 4.16 -12.42 16.28
CA ALA A 191 3.49 -11.71 15.19
C ALA A 191 4.38 -10.62 14.56
N GLN A 192 5.07 -9.81 15.38
CA GLN A 192 6.02 -8.80 14.89
C GLN A 192 7.15 -9.41 14.04
N GLN A 193 7.66 -10.58 14.44
CA GLN A 193 8.69 -11.31 13.69
C GLN A 193 8.17 -11.85 12.36
N GLN A 194 6.88 -12.21 12.30
CA GLN A 194 6.19 -12.65 11.08
C GLN A 194 5.72 -11.47 10.20
N GLU A 195 5.97 -10.23 10.62
CA GLU A 195 5.46 -9.00 9.99
C GLU A 195 3.92 -8.93 9.91
N THR A 196 3.25 -9.49 10.93
CA THR A 196 1.80 -9.46 11.09
C THR A 196 1.38 -8.60 12.28
N LEU A 197 0.21 -7.98 12.18
CA LEU A 197 -0.35 -7.17 13.27
C LEU A 197 -1.11 -8.07 14.27
N ALA A 198 -0.87 -7.85 15.55
CA ALA A 198 -1.55 -8.53 16.67
C ALA A 198 -2.38 -7.51 17.46
N THR A 199 -3.32 -6.85 16.78
CA THR A 199 -4.06 -5.69 17.31
C THR A 199 -4.79 -6.03 18.60
N ALA A 200 -5.55 -7.12 18.63
CA ALA A 200 -6.32 -7.54 19.79
C ALA A 200 -5.43 -7.93 20.98
N GLU A 201 -4.31 -8.60 20.74
CA GLU A 201 -3.35 -8.99 21.76
C GLU A 201 -2.65 -7.77 22.38
N VAL A 202 -2.26 -6.78 21.56
CA VAL A 202 -1.66 -5.51 22.00
C VAL A 202 -2.62 -4.76 22.90
N GLU A 203 -3.92 -4.69 22.55
CA GLU A 203 -4.92 -4.02 23.37
C GLU A 203 -5.13 -4.70 24.73
N ARG A 204 -5.28 -6.02 24.73
CA ARG A 204 -5.38 -6.80 25.98
C ARG A 204 -4.13 -6.63 26.83
N ALA A 205 -2.95 -6.59 26.21
CA ALA A 205 -1.68 -6.39 26.91
C ALA A 205 -1.56 -4.98 27.50
N ARG A 206 -1.99 -3.94 26.77
CA ARG A 206 -2.01 -2.54 27.24
C ARG A 206 -2.95 -2.36 28.44
N LYS A 207 -4.21 -2.79 28.33
CA LYS A 207 -5.18 -2.74 29.45
C LYS A 207 -4.61 -3.44 30.69
N LEU A 208 -4.10 -4.65 30.51
CA LEU A 208 -3.48 -5.41 31.60
C LEU A 208 -2.22 -4.74 32.18
N ALA A 209 -1.39 -4.09 31.35
CA ALA A 209 -0.22 -3.36 31.80
C ALA A 209 -0.57 -2.09 32.58
N ALA A 210 -1.60 -1.36 32.16
CA ALA A 210 -2.14 -0.21 32.89
C ALA A 210 -2.71 -0.63 34.24
N ASP A 211 -3.53 -1.69 34.29
CA ASP A 211 -4.06 -2.26 35.53
C ASP A 211 -2.94 -2.67 36.49
N LEU A 212 -1.88 -3.31 35.96
CA LEU A 212 -0.73 -3.72 36.76
C LEU A 212 0.09 -2.53 37.27
N ARG A 213 0.25 -1.46 36.49
CA ARG A 213 0.91 -0.22 36.94
C ARG A 213 0.10 0.48 38.03
N LYS A 214 -1.21 0.60 37.86
CA LYS A 214 -2.13 1.13 38.89
C LYS A 214 -2.02 0.34 40.20
N LEU A 215 -1.95 -1.00 40.12
CA LEU A 215 -1.74 -1.87 41.29
C LEU A 215 -0.37 -1.66 41.96
N VAL A 216 0.70 -1.41 41.22
CA VAL A 216 2.02 -1.11 41.79
C VAL A 216 1.96 0.22 42.56
N GLU A 217 1.42 1.25 41.92
CA GLU A 217 1.34 2.60 42.51
C GLU A 217 0.40 2.62 43.73
N SER A 218 -0.69 1.85 43.72
CA SER A 218 -1.60 1.72 44.86
C SER A 218 -1.03 0.86 46.00
N SER A 219 -0.21 -0.16 45.70
CA SER A 219 0.37 -1.06 46.71
C SER A 219 1.58 -0.46 47.44
N VAL A 220 2.32 0.46 46.82
CA VAL A 220 3.39 1.24 47.47
C VAL A 220 2.83 2.09 48.63
N VAL A 221 1.55 2.48 48.58
CA VAL A 221 0.88 3.26 49.63
C VAL A 221 0.37 2.39 50.79
N GLN A 222 0.12 1.09 50.59
CA GLN A 222 -0.36 0.19 51.66
C GLN A 222 0.73 -0.32 52.61
N ASN A 223 1.99 0.10 52.46
CA ASN A 223 3.06 -0.36 53.33
C ASN A 223 3.74 0.77 54.12
N PRO A 224 3.10 1.30 55.18
CA PRO A 224 3.81 1.86 56.31
C PRO A 224 3.72 0.89 57.49
N THR A 225 4.88 0.32 57.89
CA THR A 225 5.44 0.30 59.26
C THR A 225 6.21 -1.00 59.54
N LEU A 226 7.53 -0.88 59.58
CA LEU A 226 8.44 -1.74 60.35
C LEU A 226 8.29 -1.41 61.86
N VAL A 227 7.91 -2.39 62.70
CA VAL A 227 8.34 -2.51 64.12
C VAL A 227 8.20 -3.99 64.59
N PRO A 228 8.83 -4.44 65.71
CA PRO A 228 9.77 -5.56 65.74
C PRO A 228 9.31 -6.73 66.65
N GLU A 229 10.20 -7.70 66.86
CA GLU A 229 10.14 -8.93 67.66
C GLU A 229 9.31 -8.97 68.98
N MET A 230 8.72 -10.16 69.20
CA MET A 230 8.45 -10.91 70.44
C MET A 230 7.36 -10.43 71.44
N ALA A 231 6.27 -11.21 71.57
CA ALA A 231 6.05 -12.18 72.66
C ALA A 231 4.70 -12.93 72.50
N PRO A 232 4.56 -14.18 73.00
CA PRO A 232 3.39 -15.03 72.82
C PRO A 232 2.38 -14.87 73.96
N GLU A 233 1.07 -14.87 73.67
CA GLU A 233 0.05 -15.34 74.61
C GLU A 233 -1.28 -15.66 73.91
N ALA A 234 -2.05 -16.53 74.55
CA ALA A 234 -2.87 -17.54 73.91
C ALA A 234 -4.39 -17.27 73.90
N ALA A 235 -5.05 -18.08 73.07
CA ALA A 235 -6.44 -18.55 73.13
C ALA A 235 -7.57 -17.63 72.63
N GLY A 236 -8.30 -18.13 71.61
CA GLY A 236 -9.73 -17.86 71.51
C GLY A 236 -10.37 -17.79 70.12
N ASP A 237 -10.44 -18.94 69.45
CA ASP A 237 -11.61 -19.44 68.69
C ASP A 237 -11.91 -18.97 67.23
N ALA A 238 -11.60 -19.93 66.34
CA ALA A 238 -12.41 -20.45 65.23
C ALA A 238 -12.77 -19.60 64.00
N GLY A 239 -12.13 -19.98 62.89
CA GLY A 239 -12.59 -19.75 61.52
C GLY A 239 -11.69 -20.47 60.49
N VAL A 240 -11.44 -21.76 60.67
CA VAL A 240 -10.71 -22.61 59.71
C VAL A 240 -11.67 -23.08 58.61
N ILE A 241 -11.34 -22.79 57.34
CA ILE A 241 -11.67 -23.61 56.17
C ILE A 241 -10.41 -23.55 55.28
N ALA A 242 -9.46 -24.46 55.49
CA ALA A 242 -9.31 -25.73 54.78
C ALA A 242 -8.94 -25.54 53.30
N LEU A 243 -7.63 -25.69 53.05
CA LEU A 243 -7.05 -26.05 51.76
C LEU A 243 -7.56 -27.45 51.42
N GLU A 244 -8.28 -27.60 50.32
CA GLU A 244 -8.46 -28.88 49.64
C GLU A 244 -7.78 -28.78 48.28
N ASP A 245 -6.83 -29.70 48.07
CA ASP A 245 -6.28 -30.07 46.78
C ASP A 245 -7.44 -30.48 45.86
N GLU A 246 -7.58 -29.82 44.71
CA GLU A 246 -8.22 -30.43 43.54
C GLU A 246 -7.33 -30.28 42.32
N GLU A 247 -7.43 -31.33 41.51
CA GLU A 247 -6.52 -31.74 40.46
C GLU A 247 -6.54 -30.79 39.28
N VAL A 248 -5.42 -30.80 38.56
CA VAL A 248 -5.19 -30.15 37.28
C VAL A 248 -6.28 -30.57 36.26
N PRO A 249 -7.08 -29.65 35.70
CA PRO A 249 -7.69 -29.89 34.40
C PRO A 249 -6.73 -29.37 33.33
N GLU A 250 -6.29 -30.31 32.52
CA GLU A 250 -5.76 -30.09 31.18
C GLU A 250 -6.80 -29.29 30.36
N LEU A 251 -6.57 -27.97 30.21
CA LEU A 251 -7.48 -27.11 29.45
C LEU A 251 -7.02 -26.97 28.00
N VAL A 252 -7.66 -27.84 27.22
CA VAL A 252 -7.97 -27.73 25.80
C VAL A 252 -8.49 -26.34 25.45
N ALA A 253 -8.11 -25.87 24.26
CA ALA A 253 -8.65 -24.69 23.60
C ALA A 253 -10.18 -24.67 23.63
N GLY A 254 -10.76 -23.65 24.25
CA GLY A 254 -12.18 -23.37 24.26
C GLY A 254 -12.41 -21.88 24.39
N GLU A 255 -13.06 -21.30 23.39
CA GLU A 255 -13.60 -19.95 23.38
C GLU A 255 -14.51 -19.76 24.59
N GLY A 256 -14.18 -18.80 25.45
CA GLY A 256 -14.93 -18.45 26.64
C GLY A 256 -14.74 -16.97 26.91
N GLU A 257 -15.85 -16.25 26.81
CA GLU A 257 -16.01 -14.81 27.01
C GLU A 257 -15.37 -14.32 28.32
N GLY A 258 -14.87 -13.09 28.28
CA GLY A 258 -14.09 -12.48 29.34
C GLY A 258 -14.79 -12.44 30.70
N GLU A 259 -14.20 -13.12 31.67
CA GLU A 259 -14.28 -12.66 33.05
C GLU A 259 -13.43 -11.38 33.17
N GLU A 260 -14.06 -10.24 32.97
CA GLU A 260 -13.53 -8.94 33.36
C GLU A 260 -13.51 -8.85 34.89
N PHE A 261 -12.34 -9.07 35.49
CA PHE A 261 -12.12 -8.76 36.89
C PHE A 261 -12.01 -7.23 37.05
N GLU A 262 -13.14 -6.55 37.30
CA GLU A 262 -13.14 -5.15 37.74
C GLU A 262 -12.35 -5.04 39.05
N ILE A 263 -11.28 -4.22 39.02
CA ILE A 263 -10.57 -3.82 40.22
C ILE A 263 -11.27 -2.55 40.73
N LEU A 264 -12.03 -2.66 41.82
CA LEU A 264 -12.46 -1.50 42.59
C LEU A 264 -11.24 -1.00 43.39
N ILE A 265 -10.51 -0.05 42.81
CA ILE A 265 -9.45 0.70 43.51
C ILE A 265 -10.13 1.80 44.31
N ASP A 266 -9.92 1.83 45.62
CA ASP A 266 -10.47 2.86 46.49
C ASP A 266 -9.61 4.13 46.40
N PHE A 267 -10.07 5.11 45.60
CA PHE A 267 -9.34 6.35 45.31
C PHE A 267 -9.36 7.36 46.46
N GLU A 268 -10.05 7.08 47.57
CA GLU A 268 -10.32 8.07 48.64
C GLU A 268 -9.10 8.40 49.52
N ASN A 269 -7.92 7.77 49.33
CA ASN A 269 -6.73 7.99 50.17
C ASN A 269 -5.37 7.95 49.41
N LEU A 270 -5.29 8.54 48.21
CA LEU A 270 -4.03 8.66 47.44
C LEU A 270 -3.32 10.00 47.70
N GLU A 271 -1.98 9.99 47.77
CA GLU A 271 -1.16 11.21 47.72
C GLU A 271 -1.36 11.96 46.38
N PRO A 272 -1.32 13.31 46.37
CA PRO A 272 -1.60 14.10 45.16
C PRO A 272 -0.65 13.80 44.00
N GLU A 273 0.62 13.49 44.27
CA GLU A 273 1.61 13.13 43.24
C GLU A 273 1.30 11.79 42.55
N VAL A 274 0.68 10.84 43.27
CA VAL A 274 0.29 9.53 42.71
C VAL A 274 -0.98 9.68 41.89
N ALA A 275 -1.92 10.51 42.33
CA ALA A 275 -3.13 10.83 41.56
C ALA A 275 -2.79 11.51 40.22
N ASP A 276 -1.80 12.39 40.19
CA ASP A 276 -1.38 13.07 38.96
C ASP A 276 -0.67 12.12 37.97
N ARG A 277 0.13 11.16 38.46
CA ARG A 277 0.75 10.13 37.60
C ARG A 277 -0.29 9.18 37.00
N ILE A 278 -1.30 8.77 37.77
CA ILE A 278 -2.39 7.94 37.26
C ILE A 278 -3.17 8.71 36.17
N ARG A 279 -3.42 10.01 36.36
CA ARG A 279 -4.07 10.87 35.35
C ARG A 279 -3.26 10.99 34.06
N GLU A 280 -1.94 11.12 34.13
CA GLU A 280 -1.10 11.16 32.93
C GLU A 280 -1.17 9.84 32.14
N ILE A 281 -1.21 8.70 32.84
CA ILE A 281 -1.39 7.39 32.21
C ILE A 281 -2.76 7.32 31.51
N ASP A 282 -3.83 7.72 32.19
CA ASP A 282 -5.19 7.68 31.64
C ASP A 282 -5.36 8.65 30.44
N LEU A 283 -4.79 9.86 30.50
CA LEU A 283 -4.78 10.82 29.38
C LEU A 283 -4.06 10.27 28.15
N ALA A 284 -2.92 9.59 28.35
CA ALA A 284 -2.17 8.97 27.27
C ALA A 284 -2.97 7.81 26.65
N GLU A 285 -3.69 7.02 27.45
CA GLU A 285 -4.56 5.95 26.94
C GLU A 285 -5.76 6.49 26.16
N GLU A 286 -6.42 7.54 26.65
CA GLU A 286 -7.55 8.16 25.96
C GLU A 286 -7.13 8.79 24.62
N ARG A 287 -5.99 9.49 24.56
CA ARG A 287 -5.43 9.97 23.28
C ARG A 287 -5.17 8.84 22.31
N ARG A 288 -4.58 7.73 22.78
CA ARG A 288 -4.34 6.54 21.94
C ARG A 288 -5.65 5.86 21.51
N ARG A 289 -6.69 5.89 22.34
CA ARG A 289 -8.03 5.35 22.04
C ARG A 289 -8.74 6.22 21.00
N LEU A 290 -8.68 7.54 21.12
CA LEU A 290 -9.24 8.47 20.15
C LEU A 290 -8.62 8.28 18.75
N GLU A 291 -7.29 8.24 18.65
CA GLU A 291 -6.62 8.06 17.36
C GLU A 291 -7.01 6.72 16.70
N ARG A 292 -7.21 5.67 17.48
CA ARG A 292 -7.72 4.38 16.97
C ARG A 292 -9.15 4.49 16.45
N LEU A 293 -10.04 5.15 17.20
CA LEU A 293 -11.42 5.36 16.76
C LEU A 293 -11.48 6.17 15.45
N LYS A 294 -10.61 7.18 15.31
CA LYS A 294 -10.48 7.94 14.05
C LYS A 294 -10.01 7.08 12.88
N GLU A 295 -8.99 6.25 13.11
CA GLU A 295 -8.48 5.32 12.09
C GLU A 295 -9.53 4.30 11.66
N GLN A 296 -10.28 3.72 12.62
CA GLN A 296 -11.28 2.69 12.37
C GLN A 296 -12.53 3.25 11.67
N TYR A 297 -12.99 4.43 12.07
CA TYR A 297 -14.25 5.02 11.62
C TYR A 297 -14.05 6.23 10.70
N ALA A 298 -12.94 6.28 9.96
CA ALA A 298 -12.57 7.40 9.09
C ALA A 298 -13.70 7.86 8.14
N ALA A 299 -14.48 6.92 7.61
CA ALA A 299 -15.57 7.19 6.67
C ALA A 299 -16.75 7.98 7.27
N VAL A 300 -16.91 7.98 8.60
CA VAL A 300 -18.06 8.59 9.29
C VAL A 300 -17.67 9.73 10.22
N LEU A 301 -16.40 10.15 10.24
CA LEU A 301 -15.94 11.26 11.09
C LEU A 301 -16.64 12.59 10.78
N ALA A 302 -17.02 12.79 9.52
CA ALA A 302 -17.74 13.99 9.07
C ALA A 302 -19.27 13.91 9.25
N ALA A 303 -19.80 12.84 9.85
CA ALA A 303 -21.23 12.71 10.08
C ALA A 303 -21.72 13.79 11.06
N GLU A 304 -22.91 14.35 10.81
CA GLU A 304 -23.47 15.49 11.55
C GLU A 304 -23.54 15.26 13.07
N ARG A 305 -23.81 14.02 13.50
CA ARG A 305 -23.86 13.62 14.93
C ARG A 305 -22.47 13.37 15.54
N VAL A 306 -21.46 13.07 14.74
CA VAL A 306 -20.11 12.66 15.18
C VAL A 306 -19.17 13.86 15.26
N ALA A 307 -19.16 14.72 14.24
CA ALA A 307 -18.27 15.86 14.13
C ALA A 307 -18.21 16.76 15.40
N PRO A 308 -19.33 17.18 16.01
CA PRO A 308 -19.28 18.03 17.21
C PRO A 308 -18.77 17.29 18.46
N LEU A 309 -19.03 15.98 18.58
CA LEU A 309 -18.51 15.17 19.69
C LEU A 309 -17.01 14.94 19.55
N LEU A 310 -16.54 14.72 18.32
CA LEU A 310 -15.12 14.56 18.01
C LEU A 310 -14.34 15.82 18.40
N GLU A 311 -14.82 17.00 17.99
CA GLU A 311 -14.21 18.29 18.32
C GLU A 311 -14.17 18.52 19.84
N ALA A 312 -15.26 18.17 20.55
CA ALA A 312 -15.32 18.31 22.01
C ALA A 312 -14.32 17.40 22.74
N VAL A 313 -14.14 16.16 22.28
CA VAL A 313 -13.17 15.21 22.85
C VAL A 313 -11.73 15.64 22.53
N GLU A 314 -11.46 16.08 21.31
CA GLU A 314 -10.15 16.63 20.93
C GLU A 314 -9.77 17.86 21.76
N ALA A 315 -10.72 18.78 21.98
CA ALA A 315 -10.52 19.96 22.79
C ALA A 315 -10.22 19.61 24.26
N ALA A 316 -10.94 18.64 24.84
CA ALA A 316 -10.71 18.18 26.21
C ALA A 316 -9.31 17.55 26.37
N LEU A 317 -8.93 16.65 25.45
CA LEU A 317 -7.61 16.00 25.49
C LEU A 317 -6.47 16.98 25.21
N ALA A 318 -6.69 18.00 24.38
CA ALA A 318 -5.73 19.08 24.14
C ALA A 318 -5.56 19.98 25.38
N ALA A 319 -6.62 20.20 26.15
CA ALA A 319 -6.59 20.90 27.43
C ALA A 319 -5.96 20.09 28.59
N GLY A 320 -5.70 18.79 28.38
CA GLY A 320 -5.18 17.89 29.42
C GLY A 320 -6.26 17.37 30.37
N GLU A 321 -7.53 17.41 29.97
CA GLU A 321 -8.66 16.88 30.72
C GLU A 321 -9.04 15.47 30.21
N LEU A 322 -9.46 14.59 31.11
CA LEU A 322 -9.97 13.27 30.74
C LEU A 322 -11.34 13.43 30.07
N ALA A 323 -11.49 12.85 28.89
CA ALA A 323 -12.72 12.85 28.11
C ALA A 323 -13.76 11.88 28.70
N GLY A 324 -13.33 10.74 29.26
CA GLY A 324 -14.19 9.78 29.97
C GLY A 324 -15.48 9.44 29.22
N GLU A 325 -16.63 9.78 29.82
CA GLU A 325 -17.96 9.54 29.25
C GLU A 325 -18.15 10.14 27.85
N ARG A 326 -17.52 11.29 27.54
CA ARG A 326 -17.61 11.91 26.20
C ARG A 326 -16.93 11.05 25.14
N LEU A 327 -15.86 10.35 25.49
CA LEU A 327 -15.17 9.44 24.59
C LEU A 327 -16.03 8.18 24.33
N ASP A 328 -16.74 7.70 25.34
CA ASP A 328 -17.69 6.59 25.19
C ASP A 328 -18.94 7.00 24.38
N GLU A 329 -19.44 8.22 24.57
CA GLU A 329 -20.51 8.81 23.75
C GLU A 329 -20.07 8.95 22.29
N LEU A 330 -18.85 9.45 22.05
CA LEU A 330 -18.27 9.52 20.71
C LEU A 330 -18.16 8.12 20.08
N GLN A 331 -17.67 7.12 20.82
CA GLN A 331 -17.58 5.75 20.32
C GLN A 331 -18.96 5.21 19.93
N ARG A 332 -19.99 5.38 20.77
CA ARG A 332 -21.36 4.95 20.43
C ARG A 332 -21.89 5.67 19.20
N ALA A 333 -21.65 6.99 19.10
CA ALA A 333 -22.07 7.76 17.93
C ALA A 333 -21.37 7.31 16.64
N LEU A 334 -20.07 6.97 16.71
CA LEU A 334 -19.32 6.39 15.60
C LEU A 334 -19.87 5.03 15.18
N GLU A 335 -20.14 4.14 16.14
CA GLU A 335 -20.72 2.82 15.89
C GLU A 335 -22.12 2.90 15.26
N GLU A 336 -22.98 3.80 15.76
CA GLU A 336 -24.31 4.06 15.18
C GLU A 336 -24.19 4.61 13.74
N ALA A 337 -23.41 5.68 13.55
CA ALA A 337 -23.23 6.29 12.24
C ALA A 337 -22.64 5.32 11.21
N PHE A 338 -21.72 4.45 11.63
CA PHE A 338 -21.16 3.42 10.77
C PHE A 338 -22.18 2.34 10.39
N LYS A 339 -23.01 1.89 11.34
CA LYS A 339 -24.11 0.95 11.06
C LYS A 339 -25.12 1.55 10.08
N ASP A 340 -25.48 2.82 10.26
CA ASP A 340 -26.39 3.54 9.36
C ASP A 340 -25.80 3.65 7.95
N ALA A 341 -24.51 4.00 7.83
CA ALA A 341 -23.82 4.08 6.54
C ALA A 341 -23.76 2.72 5.82
N VAL A 342 -23.50 1.63 6.55
CA VAL A 342 -23.53 0.27 5.98
C VAL A 342 -24.94 -0.13 5.56
N ALA A 343 -25.97 0.23 6.33
CA ALA A 343 -27.36 -0.04 5.97
C ALA A 343 -27.79 0.73 4.70
N GLU A 344 -27.41 2.00 4.59
CA GLU A 344 -27.64 2.80 3.39
C GLU A 344 -26.90 2.21 2.19
N ALA A 345 -25.63 1.82 2.35
CA ALA A 345 -24.86 1.18 1.29
C ALA A 345 -25.48 -0.14 0.82
N ARG A 346 -26.07 -0.94 1.74
CA ARG A 346 -26.84 -2.14 1.40
C ARG A 346 -28.07 -1.83 0.58
N ALA A 347 -28.87 -0.84 0.99
CA ALA A 347 -30.06 -0.43 0.23
C ALA A 347 -29.70 0.05 -1.18
N ARG A 348 -28.61 0.83 -1.30
CA ARG A 348 -28.09 1.29 -2.59
C ARG A 348 -27.60 0.11 -3.45
N TYR A 349 -26.86 -0.84 -2.87
CA TYR A 349 -26.43 -2.05 -3.55
C TYR A 349 -27.62 -2.88 -4.07
N GLU A 350 -28.63 -3.12 -3.23
CA GLU A 350 -29.82 -3.89 -3.62
C GLU A 350 -30.51 -3.23 -4.82
N TRP A 351 -30.70 -1.91 -4.74
CA TRP A 351 -31.26 -1.12 -5.83
C TRP A 351 -30.44 -1.22 -7.13
N LEU A 352 -29.11 -1.09 -7.06
CA LEU A 352 -28.23 -1.24 -8.22
C LEU A 352 -28.28 -2.65 -8.80
N SER A 353 -28.31 -3.68 -7.94
CA SER A 353 -28.35 -5.07 -8.37
C SER A 353 -29.65 -5.45 -9.06
N GLU A 354 -30.78 -4.94 -8.58
CA GLU A 354 -32.09 -5.14 -9.21
C GLU A 354 -32.13 -4.43 -10.56
N ARG A 355 -31.61 -3.20 -10.63
CA ARG A 355 -31.57 -2.39 -11.83
C ARG A 355 -30.69 -3.01 -12.93
N LEU A 356 -29.50 -3.51 -12.57
CA LEU A 356 -28.65 -4.27 -13.49
C LEU A 356 -29.37 -5.54 -13.99
N ARG A 357 -30.05 -6.28 -13.09
CA ARG A 357 -30.83 -7.47 -13.49
C ARG A 357 -31.96 -7.11 -14.47
N SER A 358 -32.66 -5.99 -14.25
CA SER A 358 -33.69 -5.50 -15.17
C SER A 358 -33.12 -5.17 -16.55
N LEU A 359 -31.95 -4.50 -16.59
CA LEU A 359 -31.28 -4.20 -17.86
C LEU A 359 -30.89 -5.46 -18.64
N GLU A 360 -30.34 -6.45 -17.95
CA GLU A 360 -29.94 -7.74 -18.55
C GLU A 360 -31.13 -8.57 -19.04
N LEU A 361 -32.30 -8.42 -18.40
CA LEU A 361 -33.54 -9.04 -18.86
C LEU A 361 -34.09 -8.38 -20.13
N GLU A 362 -33.90 -7.06 -20.27
CA GLU A 362 -34.34 -6.31 -21.45
C GLU A 362 -33.39 -6.49 -22.63
N ASP A 363 -32.08 -6.53 -22.38
CA ASP A 363 -31.05 -6.76 -23.39
C ASP A 363 -29.86 -7.54 -22.81
N ALA A 364 -29.76 -8.82 -23.20
CA ALA A 364 -28.68 -9.69 -22.74
C ALA A 364 -27.29 -9.26 -23.23
N GLU A 365 -27.21 -8.47 -24.32
CA GLU A 365 -25.95 -7.98 -24.89
C GLU A 365 -25.38 -6.79 -24.10
N LEU A 366 -26.20 -6.10 -23.30
CA LEU A 366 -25.76 -5.01 -22.42
C LEU A 366 -25.23 -5.48 -21.07
N GLY A 367 -25.23 -6.80 -20.82
CA GLY A 367 -24.70 -7.37 -19.59
C GLY A 367 -23.19 -7.20 -19.49
N SER A 368 -22.73 -6.20 -18.74
CA SER A 368 -21.31 -5.98 -18.45
C SER A 368 -20.82 -6.95 -17.38
N GLN A 369 -19.80 -7.76 -17.70
CA GLN A 369 -19.15 -8.64 -16.72
C GLN A 369 -18.51 -7.79 -15.63
N ARG A 370 -17.93 -6.65 -16.03
CA ARG A 370 -17.34 -5.67 -15.12
C ARG A 370 -18.32 -5.16 -14.06
N ALA A 371 -19.53 -4.76 -14.45
CA ALA A 371 -20.55 -4.26 -13.51
C ALA A 371 -21.02 -5.36 -12.54
N ARG A 372 -21.19 -6.59 -13.03
CA ARG A 372 -21.53 -7.76 -12.19
C ARG A 372 -20.45 -8.04 -11.15
N THR A 373 -19.19 -8.13 -11.59
CA THR A 373 -18.06 -8.40 -10.70
C THR A 373 -17.89 -7.32 -9.64
N GLN A 374 -18.09 -6.04 -9.98
CA GLN A 374 -18.08 -4.96 -8.99
C GLN A 374 -19.19 -5.12 -7.95
N LEU A 375 -20.42 -5.38 -8.38
CA LEU A 375 -21.55 -5.56 -7.46
C LEU A 375 -21.37 -6.81 -6.57
N GLU A 376 -20.80 -7.90 -7.08
CA GLU A 376 -20.47 -9.08 -6.27
C GLU A 376 -19.46 -8.75 -5.17
N LEU A 377 -18.42 -7.96 -5.47
CA LEU A 377 -17.44 -7.55 -4.46
C LEU A 377 -18.01 -6.57 -3.43
N ILE A 378 -18.88 -5.65 -3.88
CA ILE A 378 -19.63 -4.75 -3.01
C ILE A 378 -20.49 -5.58 -2.05
N LYS A 379 -21.18 -6.61 -2.55
CA LYS A 379 -21.97 -7.54 -1.74
C LYS A 379 -21.10 -8.25 -0.70
N GLU A 380 -19.97 -8.83 -1.10
CA GLU A 380 -19.04 -9.49 -0.18
C GLU A 380 -18.56 -8.55 0.93
N SER A 381 -18.22 -7.30 0.58
CA SER A 381 -17.78 -6.28 1.55
C SER A 381 -18.89 -5.94 2.55
N LEU A 382 -20.13 -5.77 2.06
CA LEU A 382 -21.29 -5.45 2.88
C LEU A 382 -21.76 -6.61 3.77
N GLU A 383 -21.63 -7.86 3.33
CA GLU A 383 -21.91 -9.06 4.12
C GLU A 383 -20.97 -9.15 5.33
N MET A 384 -19.73 -8.70 5.16
CA MET A 384 -18.72 -8.63 6.21
C MET A 384 -18.82 -7.36 7.08
N GLY A 385 -19.74 -6.44 6.77
CA GLY A 385 -19.97 -5.23 7.56
C GLY A 385 -18.99 -4.08 7.28
N VAL A 386 -18.25 -4.13 6.17
CA VAL A 386 -17.31 -3.08 5.74
C VAL A 386 -17.97 -2.17 4.72
N LEU A 387 -17.70 -0.86 4.78
CA LEU A 387 -18.22 0.11 3.81
C LEU A 387 -17.43 0.03 2.49
N PRO A 388 -18.09 -0.26 1.35
CA PRO A 388 -17.42 -0.41 0.06
C PRO A 388 -17.10 0.96 -0.57
N GLY A 389 -15.86 1.15 -1.02
CA GLY A 389 -15.42 2.37 -1.72
C GLY A 389 -15.90 2.47 -3.18
N ASP A 390 -16.37 1.37 -3.77
CA ASP A 390 -16.61 1.26 -5.22
C ASP A 390 -18.07 1.49 -5.62
N LEU A 391 -18.94 1.76 -4.65
CA LEU A 391 -20.38 1.87 -4.84
C LEU A 391 -20.76 2.97 -5.86
N GLU A 392 -20.10 4.14 -5.79
CA GLU A 392 -20.31 5.23 -6.75
C GLU A 392 -19.89 4.83 -8.18
N GLN A 393 -18.84 4.04 -8.30
CA GLN A 393 -18.34 3.60 -9.60
C GLN A 393 -19.31 2.60 -10.23
N ALA A 394 -19.82 1.66 -9.43
CA ALA A 394 -20.86 0.72 -9.87
C ALA A 394 -22.15 1.46 -10.29
N GLU A 395 -22.55 2.49 -9.55
CA GLU A 395 -23.71 3.32 -9.92
C GLU A 395 -23.52 4.01 -11.27
N ARG A 396 -22.35 4.61 -11.50
CA ARG A 396 -22.04 5.24 -12.81
C ARG A 396 -22.06 4.22 -13.95
N GLN A 397 -21.58 3.00 -13.72
CA GLN A 397 -21.61 1.95 -14.74
C GLN A 397 -23.03 1.50 -15.07
N VAL A 398 -23.87 1.23 -14.06
CA VAL A 398 -25.27 0.86 -14.27
C VAL A 398 -26.03 1.98 -15.00
N LYS A 399 -25.78 3.23 -14.65
CA LYS A 399 -26.36 4.40 -15.33
C LYS A 399 -25.91 4.50 -16.80
N ALA A 400 -24.63 4.25 -17.10
CA ALA A 400 -24.15 4.24 -18.48
C ALA A 400 -24.81 3.14 -19.32
N LEU A 401 -25.07 1.96 -18.73
CA LEU A 401 -25.80 0.88 -19.40
C LEU A 401 -27.26 1.25 -19.68
N GLU A 402 -27.92 1.99 -18.77
CA GLU A 402 -29.26 2.52 -19.01
C GLU A 402 -29.31 3.52 -20.16
N GLU A 403 -28.33 4.43 -20.20
CA GLU A 403 -28.21 5.42 -21.26
C GLU A 403 -27.97 4.72 -22.62
N ALA A 404 -27.15 3.66 -22.64
CA ALA A 404 -26.94 2.82 -23.82
C ALA A 404 -28.23 2.09 -24.26
N LEU A 405 -28.99 1.52 -23.33
CA LEU A 405 -30.28 0.89 -23.64
C LEU A 405 -31.31 1.90 -24.17
N ALA A 406 -31.37 3.08 -23.55
CA ALA A 406 -32.24 4.16 -23.99
C ALA A 406 -31.87 4.63 -25.40
N ALA A 407 -30.57 4.77 -25.70
CA ALA A 407 -30.08 5.10 -27.03
C ALA A 407 -30.45 4.02 -28.06
N LYS A 408 -30.24 2.73 -27.74
CA LYS A 408 -30.62 1.60 -28.63
C LYS A 408 -32.13 1.58 -28.90
N LYS A 409 -32.95 1.82 -27.88
CA LYS A 409 -34.42 1.94 -28.03
C LYS A 409 -34.81 3.14 -28.89
N GLN A 410 -34.15 4.29 -28.68
CA GLN A 410 -34.40 5.49 -29.47
C GLN A 410 -34.01 5.27 -30.94
N GLU A 411 -32.91 4.57 -31.21
CA GLU A 411 -32.47 4.22 -32.55
C GLU A 411 -33.43 3.24 -33.23
N SER A 412 -33.87 2.19 -32.53
CA SER A 412 -34.89 1.26 -33.03
C SER A 412 -36.23 1.96 -33.31
N ALA A 413 -36.65 2.88 -32.44
CA ALA A 413 -37.85 3.70 -32.64
C ALA A 413 -37.69 4.63 -33.84
N ARG A 414 -36.51 5.24 -34.03
CA ARG A 414 -36.19 6.06 -35.20
C ARG A 414 -36.26 5.23 -36.48
N GLN A 415 -35.63 4.06 -36.51
CA GLN A 415 -35.68 3.15 -37.66
C GLN A 415 -37.12 2.76 -37.99
N SER A 416 -37.94 2.43 -36.99
CA SER A 416 -39.36 2.11 -37.17
C SER A 416 -40.14 3.27 -37.79
N ARG A 417 -39.90 4.51 -37.34
CA ARG A 417 -40.51 5.71 -37.93
C ARG A 417 -40.07 5.94 -39.37
N LEU A 418 -38.78 5.78 -39.68
CA LEU A 418 -38.27 5.90 -41.04
C LEU A 418 -38.90 4.88 -41.99
N LEU A 419 -39.11 3.64 -41.53
CA LEU A 419 -39.81 2.59 -42.28
C LEU A 419 -41.27 2.95 -42.54
N GLU A 420 -42.00 3.47 -41.54
CA GLU A 420 -43.38 3.93 -41.73
C GLU A 420 -43.47 5.12 -42.70
N GLU A 421 -42.58 6.10 -42.55
CA GLU A 421 -42.53 7.26 -43.44
C GLU A 421 -42.22 6.86 -44.87
N ALA A 422 -41.26 5.95 -45.09
CA ALA A 422 -40.94 5.43 -46.40
C ALA A 422 -42.13 4.68 -47.04
N ARG A 423 -42.85 3.85 -46.27
CA ARG A 423 -44.09 3.20 -46.74
C ARG A 423 -45.15 4.22 -47.14
N SER A 424 -45.35 5.25 -46.32
CA SER A 424 -46.34 6.30 -46.60
C SER A 424 -46.01 7.09 -47.87
N LEU A 425 -44.73 7.37 -48.11
CA LEU A 425 -44.26 8.07 -49.29
C LEU A 425 -44.44 7.22 -50.56
N VAL A 426 -44.12 5.92 -50.50
CA VAL A 426 -44.31 4.99 -51.62
C VAL A 426 -45.78 4.91 -52.01
N GLU A 427 -46.68 4.74 -51.04
CA GLU A 427 -48.13 4.72 -51.29
C GLU A 427 -48.61 6.05 -51.88
N HIS A 428 -48.18 7.19 -51.31
CA HIS A 428 -48.54 8.50 -51.83
C HIS A 428 -48.02 8.76 -53.26
N ALA A 429 -46.79 8.35 -53.55
CA ALA A 429 -46.19 8.48 -54.89
C ALA A 429 -46.93 7.63 -55.93
N ARG A 430 -47.39 6.43 -55.55
CA ARG A 430 -48.21 5.56 -56.42
C ARG A 430 -49.58 6.15 -56.73
N GLU A 431 -50.20 6.83 -55.77
CA GLU A 431 -51.52 7.46 -55.95
C GLU A 431 -51.46 8.80 -56.71
N ALA A 432 -50.43 9.61 -56.46
CA ALA A 432 -50.36 10.98 -56.96
C ALA A 432 -49.74 11.12 -58.35
N LEU A 433 -48.91 10.16 -58.78
CA LEU A 433 -48.24 10.20 -60.08
C LEU A 433 -49.08 9.46 -61.14
N PRO A 434 -49.22 10.02 -62.37
CA PRO A 434 -49.94 9.34 -63.46
C PRO A 434 -49.22 8.06 -63.87
N GLU A 435 -49.97 7.00 -64.23
CA GLU A 435 -49.40 5.69 -64.59
C GLU A 435 -48.54 5.72 -65.88
N ASP A 436 -48.77 6.69 -66.78
CA ASP A 436 -48.09 6.82 -68.07
C ASP A 436 -46.56 7.05 -67.98
N GLU A 437 -45.80 6.49 -68.93
CA GLU A 437 -44.34 6.61 -69.01
C GLU A 437 -43.91 8.00 -69.53
N LEU A 438 -43.90 9.00 -68.65
CA LEU A 438 -43.29 10.31 -68.91
C LEU A 438 -41.77 10.25 -68.68
N PRO A 439 -40.93 10.79 -69.59
CA PRO A 439 -39.47 10.75 -69.46
C PRO A 439 -38.96 11.54 -68.25
N GLU A 440 -39.73 12.52 -67.76
CA GLU A 440 -39.43 13.30 -66.55
C GLU A 440 -39.59 12.48 -65.26
N LEU A 441 -40.43 11.44 -65.26
CA LEU A 441 -40.70 10.57 -64.11
C LEU A 441 -39.78 9.34 -64.04
N ALA A 442 -39.00 9.06 -65.09
CA ALA A 442 -38.21 7.83 -65.21
C ALA A 442 -37.16 7.69 -64.09
N GLY A 443 -36.36 8.74 -63.84
CA GLY A 443 -35.33 8.71 -62.81
C GLY A 443 -35.89 8.65 -61.38
N PHE A 444 -37.07 9.25 -61.15
CA PHE A 444 -37.75 9.17 -59.86
C PHE A 444 -38.33 7.78 -59.60
N ARG A 445 -38.94 7.15 -60.61
CA ARG A 445 -39.45 5.78 -60.51
C ARG A 445 -38.33 4.76 -60.27
N GLU A 446 -37.14 4.94 -60.85
CA GLU A 446 -35.97 4.10 -60.56
C GLU A 446 -35.51 4.23 -59.09
N ARG A 447 -35.47 5.45 -58.55
CA ARG A 447 -35.12 5.68 -57.14
C ARG A 447 -36.20 5.21 -56.18
N LEU A 448 -37.47 5.35 -56.54
CA LEU A 448 -38.60 4.81 -55.79
C LEU A 448 -38.54 3.29 -55.73
N ALA A 449 -38.21 2.61 -56.84
CA ALA A 449 -38.00 1.17 -56.87
C ALA A 449 -36.82 0.72 -56.00
N LEU A 450 -35.74 1.52 -55.91
CA LEU A 450 -34.64 1.26 -54.98
C LEU A 450 -35.08 1.37 -53.51
N LEU A 451 -35.90 2.38 -53.16
CA LEU A 451 -36.47 2.51 -51.82
C LEU A 451 -37.45 1.37 -51.49
N GLU A 452 -38.27 0.95 -52.45
CA GLU A 452 -39.16 -0.21 -52.32
C GLU A 452 -38.38 -1.51 -52.07
N THR A 453 -37.28 -1.70 -52.79
CA THR A 453 -36.38 -2.85 -52.58
C THR A 453 -35.72 -2.82 -51.19
N GLY A 454 -35.31 -1.63 -50.71
CA GLY A 454 -34.79 -1.45 -49.35
C GLY A 454 -35.84 -1.70 -48.26
N LEU A 455 -37.08 -1.23 -48.49
CA LEU A 455 -38.23 -1.49 -47.62
C LEU A 455 -38.56 -2.99 -47.49
N GLU A 456 -38.42 -3.76 -48.58
CA GLU A 456 -38.54 -5.22 -48.56
C GLU A 456 -37.41 -5.90 -47.78
N ALA A 457 -36.20 -5.32 -47.81
CA ALA A 457 -35.04 -5.76 -47.04
C ALA A 457 -35.04 -5.27 -45.56
N GLY A 458 -35.93 -4.34 -45.20
CA GLY A 458 -36.00 -3.75 -43.85
C GLY A 458 -34.99 -2.63 -43.58
N GLU A 459 -34.29 -2.15 -44.62
CA GLU A 459 -33.27 -1.11 -44.53
C GLU A 459 -33.70 0.11 -45.36
N VAL A 460 -33.73 1.29 -44.75
CA VAL A 460 -34.11 2.54 -45.42
C VAL A 460 -32.95 3.52 -45.36
N ASP A 461 -32.48 3.92 -46.54
CA ASP A 461 -31.52 5.01 -46.70
C ASP A 461 -32.24 6.35 -46.46
N GLU A 462 -31.94 7.00 -45.34
CA GLU A 462 -32.53 8.28 -44.93
C GLU A 462 -32.24 9.40 -45.95
N ALA A 463 -31.08 9.37 -46.62
CA ALA A 463 -30.75 10.34 -47.66
C ALA A 463 -31.56 10.09 -48.94
N LEU A 464 -31.78 8.82 -49.32
CA LEU A 464 -32.66 8.47 -50.44
C LEU A 464 -34.13 8.82 -50.14
N LEU A 465 -34.61 8.52 -48.93
CA LEU A 465 -35.96 8.88 -48.47
C LEU A 465 -36.15 10.40 -48.47
N GLY A 466 -35.18 11.15 -47.94
CA GLY A 466 -35.19 12.61 -47.93
C GLY A 466 -35.20 13.20 -49.34
N ARG A 467 -34.39 12.65 -50.27
CA ARG A 467 -34.39 13.04 -51.68
C ARG A 467 -35.73 12.76 -52.35
N LEU A 468 -36.32 11.59 -52.15
CA LEU A 468 -37.63 11.25 -52.74
C LEU A 468 -38.78 12.10 -52.15
N LYS A 469 -38.73 12.44 -50.85
CA LYS A 469 -39.68 13.37 -50.22
C LYS A 469 -39.57 14.79 -50.78
N ALA A 470 -38.38 15.20 -51.24
CA ALA A 470 -38.16 16.49 -51.87
C ALA A 470 -38.51 16.47 -53.38
N GLU A 471 -38.14 15.41 -54.09
CA GLU A 471 -38.36 15.24 -55.53
C GLU A 471 -39.84 14.99 -55.87
N LEU A 472 -40.62 14.27 -55.05
CA LEU A 472 -42.03 13.98 -55.34
C LEU A 472 -42.88 15.26 -55.44
N PRO A 473 -42.84 16.18 -54.45
CA PRO A 473 -43.45 17.49 -54.59
C PRO A 473 -42.87 18.30 -55.74
N GLU A 474 -41.55 18.25 -55.97
CA GLU A 474 -40.89 18.99 -57.05
C GLU A 474 -41.30 18.51 -58.45
N LEU A 475 -41.60 17.23 -58.65
CA LEU A 475 -42.11 16.68 -59.92
C LEU A 475 -43.60 16.99 -60.12
N LEU A 476 -44.40 16.91 -59.05
CA LEU A 476 -45.79 17.38 -59.04
C LEU A 476 -45.86 18.90 -59.28
N SER A 477 -44.85 19.62 -58.78
CA SER A 477 -44.59 21.04 -58.98
C SER A 477 -44.15 21.29 -60.43
N GLN A 478 -43.12 20.64 -60.98
CA GLN A 478 -42.69 20.74 -62.39
C GLN A 478 -43.85 20.59 -63.39
N LEU A 479 -44.79 19.67 -63.10
CA LEU A 479 -46.05 19.52 -63.84
C LEU A 479 -47.03 20.69 -63.66
N ALA A 480 -47.04 21.33 -62.50
CA ALA A 480 -47.65 22.63 -62.25
C ALA A 480 -46.77 23.85 -62.66
N GLN A 481 -45.48 23.66 -63.08
CA GLN A 481 -44.41 24.67 -63.21
C GLN A 481 -44.42 25.53 -64.47
N ALA A 482 -45.27 25.19 -65.43
CA ALA A 482 -45.76 26.15 -66.40
C ALA A 482 -46.58 27.30 -65.76
N GLY A 483 -47.08 27.10 -64.53
CA GLY A 483 -47.60 28.13 -63.62
C GLY A 483 -46.65 28.51 -62.48
N GLU A 484 -45.41 28.01 -62.45
CA GLU A 484 -44.48 28.14 -61.31
C GLU A 484 -43.18 28.85 -61.61
N ALA A 485 -42.95 29.48 -62.77
CA ALA A 485 -41.84 30.45 -62.83
C ALA A 485 -42.00 31.55 -61.74
N ALA A 486 -43.26 31.93 -61.43
CA ALA A 486 -43.60 32.84 -60.34
C ALA A 486 -43.58 32.18 -58.94
N ARG A 487 -43.84 30.87 -58.85
CA ARG A 487 -43.67 30.11 -57.59
C ARG A 487 -42.21 29.76 -57.33
N ALA A 488 -41.36 29.66 -58.35
CA ALA A 488 -39.94 29.30 -58.29
C ALA A 488 -39.10 30.46 -57.74
N LEU A 489 -39.42 31.70 -58.08
CA LEU A 489 -38.80 32.87 -57.45
C LEU A 489 -39.17 32.96 -55.96
N ARG A 490 -40.43 32.71 -55.63
CA ARG A 490 -40.92 32.63 -54.24
C ARG A 490 -40.31 31.44 -53.49
N ALA A 491 -40.18 30.29 -54.13
CA ALA A 491 -39.59 29.07 -53.56
C ALA A 491 -38.08 29.25 -53.33
N ARG A 492 -37.38 29.93 -54.25
CA ARG A 492 -35.97 30.28 -54.06
C ARG A 492 -35.77 31.20 -52.86
N LEU A 493 -36.59 32.24 -52.72
CA LEU A 493 -36.49 33.17 -51.59
C LEU A 493 -36.90 32.52 -50.25
N LEU A 494 -37.87 31.60 -50.26
CA LEU A 494 -38.19 30.77 -49.09
C LEU A 494 -37.05 29.79 -48.75
N ALA A 495 -36.41 29.17 -49.73
CA ALA A 495 -35.25 28.30 -49.53
C ALA A 495 -34.01 29.06 -49.03
N GLU A 496 -33.79 30.29 -49.51
CA GLU A 496 -32.73 31.18 -49.00
C GLU A 496 -32.99 31.61 -47.56
N LEU A 497 -34.27 31.74 -47.13
CA LEU A 497 -34.66 32.00 -45.73
C LEU A 497 -34.57 30.76 -44.84
N ASP A 498 -34.94 29.58 -45.35
CA ASP A 498 -34.89 28.31 -44.60
C ASP A 498 -33.44 27.80 -44.43
N ALA A 499 -32.52 28.22 -45.29
CA ALA A 499 -31.09 27.94 -45.17
C ALA A 499 -30.36 28.83 -44.15
N LEU A 500 -31.03 29.85 -43.59
CA LEU A 500 -30.44 30.70 -42.55
C LEU A 500 -30.45 29.99 -41.18
N PRO A 501 -29.39 30.15 -40.37
CA PRO A 501 -29.34 29.59 -39.03
C PRO A 501 -30.40 30.20 -38.11
N ASP A 502 -30.94 29.40 -37.20
CA ASP A 502 -31.89 29.82 -36.16
C ASP A 502 -31.20 30.71 -35.11
N LEU A 503 -31.15 32.01 -35.38
CA LEU A 503 -30.61 33.02 -34.46
C LEU A 503 -31.73 33.94 -33.97
N GLU A 504 -31.85 34.10 -32.64
CA GLU A 504 -32.88 34.92 -31.98
C GLU A 504 -33.01 36.35 -32.56
N PRO A 505 -31.90 37.08 -32.87
CA PRO A 505 -31.98 38.42 -33.46
C PRO A 505 -32.61 38.45 -34.87
N LEU A 506 -32.58 37.32 -35.59
CA LEU A 506 -33.07 37.18 -36.96
C LEU A 506 -34.50 36.67 -37.03
N ALA A 507 -34.96 35.93 -36.01
CA ALA A 507 -36.24 35.23 -36.00
C ALA A 507 -37.43 36.15 -36.36
N ARG A 508 -37.54 37.31 -35.71
CA ARG A 508 -38.64 38.25 -35.96
C ARG A 508 -38.67 38.78 -37.41
N THR A 509 -37.51 39.08 -37.97
CA THR A 509 -37.38 39.59 -39.35
C THR A 509 -37.62 38.46 -40.35
N ARG A 510 -37.04 37.28 -40.11
CA ARG A 510 -37.26 36.06 -40.90
C ARG A 510 -38.73 35.68 -40.98
N ASP A 511 -39.42 35.62 -39.85
CA ASP A 511 -40.83 35.23 -39.79
C ASP A 511 -41.73 36.26 -40.50
N SER A 512 -41.39 37.56 -40.39
CA SER A 512 -42.10 38.61 -41.12
C SER A 512 -41.91 38.54 -42.65
N LEU A 513 -40.71 38.18 -43.11
CA LEU A 513 -40.41 37.97 -44.53
C LEU A 513 -41.04 36.67 -45.05
N ARG A 514 -41.06 35.62 -44.21
CA ARG A 514 -41.73 34.35 -44.49
C ARG A 514 -43.23 34.55 -44.73
N VAL A 515 -43.92 35.26 -43.84
CA VAL A 515 -45.35 35.59 -44.00
C VAL A 515 -45.61 36.39 -45.28
N ARG A 516 -44.77 37.39 -45.60
CA ARG A 516 -44.90 38.20 -46.85
C ARG A 516 -44.69 37.38 -48.13
N LEU A 517 -43.73 36.46 -48.11
CA LEU A 517 -43.49 35.52 -49.21
C LEU A 517 -44.63 34.51 -49.31
N GLU A 518 -45.18 34.05 -48.17
CA GLU A 518 -46.34 33.16 -48.09
C GLU A 518 -47.63 33.81 -48.65
N GLU A 519 -47.79 35.12 -48.45
CA GLU A 519 -48.87 35.95 -49.00
C GLU A 519 -48.70 36.29 -50.49
N GLY A 520 -47.55 35.97 -51.11
CA GLY A 520 -47.34 36.03 -52.56
C GLY A 520 -46.61 37.26 -53.11
N ALA A 521 -46.01 38.09 -52.25
CA ALA A 521 -45.20 39.23 -52.68
C ALA A 521 -43.75 38.80 -52.97
N ALA A 522 -43.38 38.61 -54.24
CA ALA A 522 -42.01 38.24 -54.64
C ALA A 522 -41.13 39.46 -55.02
N ALA A 523 -41.72 40.56 -55.48
CA ALA A 523 -40.99 41.74 -55.92
C ALA A 523 -40.54 42.61 -54.72
N GLY A 524 -39.23 42.91 -54.63
CA GLY A 524 -38.64 43.76 -53.59
C GLY A 524 -38.24 43.03 -52.29
N VAL A 525 -38.57 41.75 -52.14
CA VAL A 525 -38.15 40.92 -50.99
C VAL A 525 -36.75 40.33 -51.17
N GLU A 526 -36.25 40.23 -52.41
CA GLU A 526 -34.91 39.73 -52.74
C GLU A 526 -33.79 40.50 -52.02
N ASP A 527 -33.85 41.83 -52.03
CA ASP A 527 -32.86 42.69 -51.37
C ASP A 527 -32.93 42.58 -49.83
N GLU A 528 -34.13 42.37 -49.27
CA GLU A 528 -34.36 42.19 -47.83
C GLU A 528 -33.85 40.80 -47.34
N VAL A 529 -34.04 39.75 -48.15
CA VAL A 529 -33.51 38.40 -47.89
C VAL A 529 -31.98 38.39 -48.01
N ALA A 530 -31.42 39.07 -49.01
CA ALA A 530 -29.97 39.23 -49.15
C ALA A 530 -29.35 40.00 -47.96
N ALA A 531 -30.03 41.04 -47.46
CA ALA A 531 -29.60 41.77 -46.27
C ALA A 531 -29.66 40.90 -45.00
N LEU A 532 -30.71 40.09 -44.84
CA LEU A 532 -30.84 39.15 -43.71
C LEU A 532 -29.77 38.05 -43.77
N ALA A 533 -29.43 37.55 -44.95
CA ALA A 533 -28.36 36.57 -45.15
C ALA A 533 -26.97 37.16 -44.82
N ALA A 534 -26.72 38.42 -45.16
CA ALA A 534 -25.48 39.11 -44.79
C ALA A 534 -25.37 39.30 -43.26
N GLU A 535 -26.49 39.64 -42.60
CA GLU A 535 -26.55 39.77 -41.14
C GLU A 535 -26.37 38.41 -40.45
N ALA A 536 -26.95 37.34 -40.99
CA ALA A 536 -26.74 35.97 -40.52
C ALA A 536 -25.26 35.58 -40.58
N ARG A 537 -24.59 35.82 -41.71
CA ARG A 537 -23.15 35.56 -41.84
C ARG A 537 -22.34 36.32 -40.79
N ARG A 538 -22.68 37.58 -40.54
CA ARG A 538 -22.01 38.42 -39.52
C ARG A 538 -22.17 37.84 -38.11
N LEU A 539 -23.38 37.41 -37.75
CA LEU A 539 -23.66 36.82 -36.43
C LEU A 539 -23.03 35.43 -36.27
N THR A 540 -23.10 34.58 -37.30
CA THR A 540 -22.42 33.28 -37.30
C THR A 540 -20.91 33.45 -37.15
N GLN A 541 -20.29 34.38 -37.89
CA GLN A 541 -18.87 34.69 -37.72
C GLN A 541 -18.55 35.15 -36.30
N ALA A 542 -19.36 36.05 -35.73
CA ALA A 542 -19.17 36.51 -34.35
C ALA A 542 -19.28 35.36 -33.33
N ARG A 543 -20.19 34.40 -33.55
CA ARG A 543 -20.33 33.21 -32.69
C ARG A 543 -19.15 32.25 -32.84
N LEU A 544 -18.64 32.05 -34.06
CA LEU A 544 -17.41 31.27 -34.30
C LEU A 544 -16.20 31.93 -33.62
N ASP A 545 -16.12 33.26 -33.66
CA ASP A 545 -15.06 34.01 -32.97
C ASP A 545 -15.18 33.86 -31.44
N GLU A 546 -16.39 33.85 -30.88
CA GLU A 546 -16.64 33.58 -29.45
C GLU A 546 -16.23 32.15 -29.06
N LEU A 547 -16.57 31.14 -29.88
CA LEU A 547 -16.19 29.75 -29.64
C LEU A 547 -14.68 29.53 -29.76
N ALA A 548 -14.02 30.17 -30.74
CA ALA A 548 -12.57 30.18 -30.85
C ALA A 548 -11.93 30.82 -29.61
N ALA A 549 -12.40 32.00 -29.20
CA ALA A 549 -11.91 32.68 -28.00
C ALA A 549 -12.13 31.84 -26.73
N ARG A 550 -13.23 31.10 -26.66
CA ARG A 550 -13.50 30.16 -25.55
C ARG A 550 -12.51 29.00 -25.56
N LEU A 551 -12.25 28.35 -26.71
CA LEU A 551 -11.22 27.29 -26.79
C LEU A 551 -9.82 27.83 -26.44
N GLU A 552 -9.48 29.01 -26.93
CA GLU A 552 -8.20 29.68 -26.63
C GLU A 552 -8.05 30.03 -25.15
N ALA A 553 -9.12 30.46 -24.48
CA ALA A 553 -9.12 30.72 -23.03
C ALA A 553 -8.80 29.45 -22.22
N PHE A 554 -9.15 28.28 -22.75
CA PHE A 554 -8.80 26.98 -22.19
C PHE A 554 -7.51 26.38 -22.79
N GLY A 555 -6.81 27.08 -23.70
CA GLY A 555 -5.59 26.60 -24.33
C GLY A 555 -5.79 25.37 -25.24
N LEU A 556 -7.01 25.16 -25.73
CA LEU A 556 -7.39 24.04 -26.60
C LEU A 556 -7.27 24.40 -28.09
N ALA A 557 -7.14 23.40 -28.95
CA ALA A 557 -6.98 23.59 -30.39
C ALA A 557 -8.29 24.03 -31.07
N THR A 558 -8.22 25.02 -31.97
CA THR A 558 -9.37 25.64 -32.67
C THR A 558 -9.78 24.94 -33.97
N GLY A 559 -9.21 23.76 -34.28
CA GLY A 559 -9.35 23.13 -35.60
C GLY A 559 -10.80 22.91 -36.04
N SER A 560 -11.70 22.54 -35.13
CA SER A 560 -13.13 22.37 -35.42
C SER A 560 -13.85 23.67 -35.77
N VAL A 561 -13.41 24.81 -35.21
CA VAL A 561 -13.94 26.14 -35.49
C VAL A 561 -13.37 26.68 -36.81
N ASP A 562 -12.10 26.38 -37.11
CA ASP A 562 -11.45 26.80 -38.36
C ASP A 562 -12.05 26.07 -39.58
N GLU A 563 -12.44 24.81 -39.43
CA GLU A 563 -13.24 24.08 -40.43
C GLU A 563 -14.60 24.74 -40.67
N ALA A 564 -15.31 25.10 -39.60
CA ALA A 564 -16.61 25.78 -39.69
C ALA A 564 -16.51 27.19 -40.32
N ARG A 565 -15.39 27.91 -40.09
CA ARG A 565 -15.09 29.17 -40.78
C ARG A 565 -14.90 28.95 -42.28
N ALA A 566 -14.19 27.90 -42.69
CA ALA A 566 -14.02 27.57 -44.09
C ALA A 566 -15.34 27.21 -44.80
N GLU A 567 -16.28 26.57 -44.09
CA GLU A 567 -17.63 26.31 -44.59
C GLU A 567 -18.43 27.60 -44.80
N LEU A 568 -18.35 28.54 -43.85
CA LEU A 568 -19.01 29.85 -43.94
C LEU A 568 -18.47 30.69 -45.11
N GLU A 569 -17.14 30.68 -45.32
CA GLU A 569 -16.49 31.32 -46.48
C GLU A 569 -16.89 30.66 -47.81
N ALA A 570 -17.14 29.35 -47.81
CA ALA A 570 -17.68 28.64 -48.97
C ALA A 570 -19.18 28.91 -49.21
N GLY A 571 -19.83 29.70 -48.35
CA GLY A 571 -21.22 30.12 -48.46
C GLY A 571 -22.24 29.16 -47.84
N ARG A 572 -21.80 28.19 -47.03
CA ARG A 572 -22.68 27.27 -46.27
C ARG A 572 -22.64 27.62 -44.79
N PHE A 573 -23.79 27.63 -44.12
CA PHE A 573 -23.83 27.86 -42.68
C PHE A 573 -23.47 26.58 -41.92
N PRO A 574 -22.46 26.59 -41.03
CA PRO A 574 -22.15 25.44 -40.19
C PRO A 574 -23.24 25.25 -39.12
N ASP A 575 -23.42 24.00 -38.70
CA ASP A 575 -24.31 23.68 -37.57
C ASP A 575 -23.67 24.15 -36.25
N LEU A 576 -24.14 25.31 -35.77
CA LEU A 576 -23.65 25.93 -34.55
C LEU A 576 -23.94 25.08 -33.32
N SER A 577 -25.08 24.41 -33.23
CA SER A 577 -25.46 23.60 -32.07
C SER A 577 -24.55 22.37 -31.92
N ALA A 578 -24.28 21.68 -33.04
CA ALA A 578 -23.37 20.54 -33.05
C ALA A 578 -21.91 20.96 -32.78
N LEU A 579 -21.49 22.13 -33.27
CA LEU A 579 -20.18 22.68 -32.97
C LEU A 579 -20.06 23.08 -31.49
N GLU A 580 -21.06 23.76 -30.93
CA GLU A 580 -21.13 24.11 -29.51
C GLU A 580 -21.05 22.87 -28.63
N GLY A 581 -21.83 21.82 -28.92
CA GLY A 581 -21.78 20.55 -28.19
C GLY A 581 -20.40 19.89 -28.25
N ARG A 582 -19.72 19.90 -29.41
CA ARG A 582 -18.34 19.39 -29.54
C ARG A 582 -17.34 20.21 -28.74
N VAL A 583 -17.44 21.54 -28.76
CA VAL A 583 -16.58 22.43 -27.97
C VAL A 583 -16.80 22.21 -26.48
N GLU A 584 -18.04 22.07 -26.04
CA GLU A 584 -18.38 21.77 -24.64
C GLU A 584 -17.85 20.41 -24.21
N GLN A 585 -17.98 19.39 -25.07
CA GLN A 585 -17.41 18.07 -24.82
C GLN A 585 -15.89 18.12 -24.69
N GLN A 586 -15.18 18.81 -25.59
CA GLN A 586 -13.72 18.97 -25.51
C GLN A 586 -13.28 19.66 -24.21
N ILE A 587 -13.99 20.70 -23.80
CA ILE A 587 -13.73 21.39 -22.52
C ILE A 587 -14.00 20.44 -21.34
N ALA A 588 -15.12 19.71 -21.37
CA ALA A 588 -15.50 18.79 -20.30
C ALA A 588 -14.51 17.61 -20.15
N GLU A 589 -14.03 17.05 -21.26
CA GLU A 589 -13.00 16.01 -21.29
C GLU A 589 -11.66 16.52 -20.71
N ALA A 590 -11.21 17.70 -21.15
CA ALA A 590 -9.99 18.31 -20.63
C ALA A 590 -10.08 18.63 -19.13
N GLN A 591 -11.21 19.18 -18.68
CA GLN A 591 -11.48 19.41 -17.27
C GLN A 591 -11.55 18.09 -16.48
N GLY A 592 -12.21 17.06 -17.03
CA GLY A 592 -12.32 15.74 -16.41
C GLY A 592 -10.96 15.11 -16.13
N HIS A 593 -10.06 15.14 -17.11
CA HIS A 593 -8.68 14.66 -16.97
C HIS A 593 -7.92 15.42 -15.87
N LEU A 594 -8.01 16.75 -15.84
CA LEU A 594 -7.37 17.56 -14.79
C LEU A 594 -7.98 17.32 -13.40
N ARG A 595 -9.30 17.13 -13.28
CA ARG A 595 -9.94 16.76 -11.99
C ARG A 595 -9.37 15.45 -11.45
N GLN A 596 -9.14 14.48 -12.32
CA GLN A 596 -8.55 13.20 -11.91
C GLN A 596 -7.10 13.36 -11.44
N GLU A 597 -6.29 14.14 -12.16
CA GLU A 597 -4.92 14.46 -11.72
C GLU A 597 -4.90 15.22 -10.39
N LEU A 598 -5.78 16.21 -10.21
CA LEU A 598 -5.90 16.99 -8.97
C LEU A 598 -6.30 16.12 -7.78
N ARG A 599 -7.22 15.16 -7.96
CA ARG A 599 -7.56 14.18 -6.92
C ARG A 599 -6.35 13.32 -6.52
N SER A 600 -5.54 12.88 -7.49
CA SER A 600 -4.30 12.14 -7.22
C SER A 600 -3.27 12.98 -6.44
N LEU A 601 -3.12 14.25 -6.81
CA LEU A 601 -2.26 15.21 -6.11
C LEU A 601 -2.76 15.48 -4.69
N ARG A 602 -4.08 15.63 -4.50
CA ARG A 602 -4.71 15.81 -3.18
C ARG A 602 -4.40 14.65 -2.25
N ALA A 603 -4.64 13.42 -2.70
CA ALA A 603 -4.37 12.21 -1.93
C ALA A 603 -2.88 12.10 -1.56
N SER A 604 -1.98 12.49 -2.47
CA SER A 604 -0.53 12.51 -2.21
C SER A 604 -0.14 13.59 -1.19
N ALA A 605 -0.78 14.76 -1.25
CA ALA A 605 -0.56 15.87 -0.33
C ALA A 605 -1.06 15.57 1.09
N GLU A 606 -2.21 14.90 1.22
CA GLU A 606 -2.75 14.45 2.51
C GLU A 606 -1.77 13.50 3.24
N ARG A 607 -1.10 12.59 2.52
CA ARG A 607 -0.06 11.71 3.08
C ARG A 607 1.18 12.48 3.55
N LEU A 608 1.46 13.64 2.94
CA LEU A 608 2.64 14.45 3.21
C LEU A 608 2.35 15.63 4.15
N LYS A 609 1.22 15.60 4.88
CA LYS A 609 0.78 16.69 5.75
C LYS A 609 1.86 17.11 6.75
N GLU A 610 2.50 16.15 7.43
CA GLU A 610 3.57 16.43 8.42
C GLU A 610 4.83 17.10 7.82
N LEU A 611 5.03 17.01 6.50
CA LEU A 611 6.15 17.65 5.78
C LEU A 611 5.78 19.02 5.18
N GLY A 612 4.56 19.51 5.44
CA GLY A 612 4.02 20.76 4.89
C GLY A 612 3.11 20.57 3.68
N GLY A 613 2.44 19.41 3.57
CA GLY A 613 1.45 19.11 2.54
C GLY A 613 0.24 20.05 2.52
N ASP A 614 -0.06 20.73 3.64
CA ASP A 614 -1.20 21.67 3.74
C ASP A 614 -1.17 22.76 2.67
N LYS A 615 0.01 23.32 2.39
CA LYS A 615 0.12 24.34 1.35
C LYS A 615 -0.09 23.79 -0.06
N LEU A 616 0.22 22.51 -0.28
CA LEU A 616 -0.10 21.83 -1.55
C LEU A 616 -1.60 21.55 -1.63
N LEU A 617 -2.26 21.21 -0.51
CA LEU A 617 -3.72 21.07 -0.47
C LEU A 617 -4.44 22.39 -0.76
N GLU A 618 -3.97 23.51 -0.20
CA GLU A 618 -4.46 24.85 -0.53
C GLU A 618 -4.30 25.14 -2.03
N ALA A 619 -3.12 24.88 -2.59
CA ALA A 619 -2.86 25.08 -4.02
C ALA A 619 -3.69 24.15 -4.93
N VAL A 620 -3.97 22.92 -4.49
CA VAL A 620 -4.88 21.99 -5.18
C VAL A 620 -6.30 22.52 -5.15
N ALA A 621 -6.79 23.01 -4.01
CA ALA A 621 -8.12 23.60 -3.89
C ALA A 621 -8.27 24.87 -4.75
N GLU A 622 -7.23 25.71 -4.81
CA GLU A 622 -7.16 26.86 -5.72
C GLU A 622 -7.21 26.43 -7.19
N ALA A 623 -6.49 25.36 -7.55
CA ALA A 623 -6.53 24.81 -8.90
C ALA A 623 -7.88 24.18 -9.25
N GLU A 624 -8.53 23.48 -8.31
CA GLU A 624 -9.90 22.95 -8.46
C GLU A 624 -10.90 24.09 -8.68
N ALA A 625 -10.78 25.20 -7.95
CA ALA A 625 -11.61 26.38 -8.15
C ALA A 625 -11.34 27.08 -9.49
N ALA A 626 -10.07 27.16 -9.91
CA ALA A 626 -9.68 27.74 -11.19
C ALA A 626 -10.21 26.94 -12.38
N LEU A 627 -10.41 25.62 -12.21
CA LEU A 627 -10.87 24.71 -13.25
C LEU A 627 -12.24 25.11 -13.85
N GLU A 628 -13.11 25.73 -13.05
CA GLU A 628 -14.43 26.21 -13.50
C GLU A 628 -14.31 27.36 -14.52
N THR A 629 -13.18 28.07 -14.52
CA THR A 629 -12.94 29.25 -15.38
C THR A 629 -11.92 29.01 -16.50
N GLY A 630 -11.06 28.01 -16.37
CA GLY A 630 -9.99 27.71 -17.35
C GLY A 630 -9.24 26.42 -17.00
N LEU A 631 -8.16 26.11 -17.72
CA LEU A 631 -7.28 24.98 -17.40
C LEU A 631 -6.07 25.45 -16.58
N PRO A 632 -5.97 25.12 -15.28
CA PRO A 632 -4.81 25.47 -14.47
C PRO A 632 -3.57 24.66 -14.88
N ASP A 633 -2.40 25.29 -14.80
CA ASP A 633 -1.13 24.59 -14.98
C ASP A 633 -0.82 23.75 -13.73
N LEU A 634 -0.63 22.44 -13.92
CA LEU A 634 -0.30 21.49 -12.85
C LEU A 634 1.20 21.34 -12.62
N ALA A 635 2.06 21.88 -13.50
CA ALA A 635 3.51 21.85 -13.33
C ALA A 635 3.98 22.35 -11.94
N PRO A 636 3.55 23.53 -11.45
CA PRO A 636 3.97 24.01 -10.13
C PRO A 636 3.51 23.10 -8.98
N LEU A 637 2.33 22.47 -9.09
CA LEU A 637 1.85 21.51 -8.10
C LEU A 637 2.69 20.24 -8.10
N LYS A 638 3.05 19.72 -9.29
CA LYS A 638 3.91 18.54 -9.46
C LYS A 638 5.33 18.79 -8.96
N GLU A 639 5.91 19.97 -9.24
CA GLU A 639 7.20 20.39 -8.70
C GLU A 639 7.17 20.47 -7.18
N ARG A 640 6.11 21.04 -6.61
CA ARG A 640 5.94 21.12 -5.15
C ARG A 640 5.81 19.74 -4.51
N LEU A 641 5.04 18.84 -5.11
CA LEU A 641 4.98 17.44 -4.68
C LEU A 641 6.36 16.79 -4.75
N HIS A 642 7.11 17.00 -5.83
CA HIS A 642 8.46 16.46 -5.98
C HIS A 642 9.40 16.96 -4.88
N ALA A 643 9.38 18.26 -4.57
CA ALA A 643 10.16 18.83 -3.48
C ALA A 643 9.78 18.24 -2.11
N LEU A 644 8.50 17.96 -1.85
CA LEU A 644 8.06 17.28 -0.63
C LEU A 644 8.56 15.83 -0.57
N LEU A 645 8.55 15.11 -1.70
CA LEU A 645 9.08 13.75 -1.78
C LEU A 645 10.60 13.71 -1.58
N GLU A 646 11.35 14.65 -2.15
CA GLU A 646 12.78 14.81 -1.90
C GLU A 646 13.06 15.14 -0.43
N ARG A 647 12.26 16.02 0.17
CA ARG A 647 12.37 16.35 1.59
C ARG A 647 12.09 15.14 2.48
N ARG A 648 11.11 14.30 2.14
CA ARG A 648 10.84 13.04 2.84
C ARG A 648 12.05 12.12 2.79
N GLU A 649 12.67 11.98 1.61
CA GLU A 649 13.84 11.14 1.43
C GLU A 649 15.07 11.68 2.19
N ALA A 650 15.26 12.99 2.20
CA ALA A 650 16.28 13.63 3.02
C ALA A 650 16.03 13.40 4.53
N TRP A 651 14.76 13.44 4.97
CA TRP A 651 14.38 13.16 6.36
C TRP A 651 14.70 11.70 6.74
N ARG A 652 14.42 10.74 5.86
CA ARG A 652 14.81 9.33 6.04
C ARG A 652 16.32 9.18 6.20
N GLN A 653 17.10 9.77 5.30
CA GLN A 653 18.57 9.71 5.35
C GLN A 653 19.12 10.33 6.64
N GLU A 654 18.55 11.46 7.07
CA GLU A 654 18.96 12.12 8.31
C GLU A 654 18.64 11.27 9.55
N LEU A 655 17.45 10.66 9.62
CA LEU A 655 17.07 9.79 10.74
C LEU A 655 17.93 8.53 10.79
N ASP A 656 18.23 7.89 9.65
CA ASP A 656 19.14 6.74 9.58
C ASP A 656 20.56 7.13 10.04
N ARG A 657 21.05 8.29 9.60
CA ARG A 657 22.36 8.82 10.03
C ARG A 657 22.40 9.07 11.54
N ARG A 658 21.41 9.79 12.09
CA ARG A 658 21.31 10.06 13.53
C ARG A 658 21.23 8.78 14.34
N TYR A 659 20.45 7.80 13.88
CA TYR A 659 20.33 6.50 14.54
C TYR A 659 21.67 5.76 14.61
N ARG A 660 22.42 5.69 13.50
CA ARG A 660 23.75 5.05 13.48
C ARG A 660 24.72 5.72 14.45
N THR A 661 24.78 7.06 14.46
CA THR A 661 25.62 7.82 15.39
C THR A 661 25.20 7.60 16.84
N LEU A 662 23.91 7.58 17.14
CA LEU A 662 23.40 7.32 18.48
C LEU A 662 23.79 5.92 18.96
N ARG A 663 23.69 4.91 18.09
CA ARG A 663 24.09 3.53 18.40
C ARG A 663 25.57 3.41 18.73
N GLU A 664 26.44 4.08 17.97
CA GLU A 664 27.88 4.12 18.24
C GLU A 664 28.19 4.75 19.61
N ARG A 665 27.52 5.87 19.94
CA ARG A 665 27.63 6.54 21.24
C ARG A 665 27.19 5.64 22.40
N PHE A 666 26.06 4.96 22.25
CA PHE A 666 25.56 4.03 23.26
C PHE A 666 26.55 2.87 23.51
N GLU A 667 27.08 2.23 22.46
CA GLU A 667 28.03 1.13 22.62
C GLU A 667 29.32 1.57 23.34
N ALA A 668 29.73 2.84 23.20
CA ALA A 668 30.87 3.39 23.94
C ALA A 668 30.60 3.58 25.44
N ALA A 669 29.36 3.92 25.82
CA ALA A 669 28.97 4.22 27.21
C ALA A 669 28.31 3.02 27.95
N ARG A 670 27.96 1.94 27.24
CA ARG A 670 27.22 0.77 27.76
C ARG A 670 27.85 0.08 28.97
N ALA A 671 29.15 0.23 29.18
CA ALA A 671 29.87 -0.43 30.27
C ALA A 671 29.36 -0.04 31.67
N VAL A 672 28.69 1.11 31.80
CA VAL A 672 27.97 1.48 33.03
C VAL A 672 26.59 0.84 32.97
N GLY A 673 26.45 -0.28 33.68
CA GLY A 673 25.16 -0.91 33.90
C GLY A 673 24.26 -0.02 34.77
N GLY A 674 22.97 0.04 34.46
CA GLY A 674 22.00 0.86 35.18
C GLY A 674 20.64 0.90 34.51
N GLU A 675 19.68 1.60 35.14
CA GLU A 675 18.32 1.77 34.60
C GLU A 675 18.32 2.64 33.32
N THR A 676 19.19 3.67 33.27
CA THR A 676 19.39 4.53 32.08
C THR A 676 19.86 3.71 30.88
N ALA A 677 20.84 2.81 31.09
CA ALA A 677 21.35 1.92 30.06
C ALA A 677 20.29 0.92 29.55
N TYR A 678 19.44 0.40 30.45
CA TYR A 678 18.34 -0.48 30.07
C TYR A 678 17.30 0.25 29.21
N ARG A 679 16.79 1.40 29.68
CA ARG A 679 15.78 2.19 28.94
C ARG A 679 16.30 2.63 27.56
N ALA A 680 17.57 3.03 27.48
CA ALA A 680 18.21 3.36 26.21
C ALA A 680 18.29 2.14 25.27
N LEU A 681 18.59 0.95 25.80
CA LEU A 681 18.63 -0.29 25.02
C LEU A 681 17.25 -0.65 24.44
N THR A 682 16.18 -0.55 25.23
CA THR A 682 14.81 -0.85 24.76
C THR A 682 14.40 0.08 23.61
N LEU A 683 14.68 1.38 23.73
CA LEU A 683 14.43 2.35 22.66
C LEU A 683 15.30 2.11 21.41
N LEU A 684 16.56 1.71 21.58
CA LEU A 684 17.44 1.38 20.46
C LEU A 684 16.97 0.14 19.68
N ASP A 685 16.40 -0.86 20.37
CA ASP A 685 15.80 -2.04 19.73
C ASP A 685 14.55 -1.66 18.91
N PHE A 686 13.75 -0.70 19.38
CA PHE A 686 12.67 -0.11 18.61
C PHE A 686 13.19 0.64 17.38
N LEU A 687 14.17 1.54 17.57
CA LEU A 687 14.76 2.34 16.49
C LEU A 687 15.46 1.47 15.44
N GLU A 688 16.06 0.34 15.84
CA GLU A 688 16.66 -0.62 14.90
C GLU A 688 15.61 -1.19 13.94
N LYS A 689 14.43 -1.55 14.46
CA LYS A 689 13.32 -2.07 13.64
C LYS A 689 12.80 -1.00 12.69
N GLY A 690 12.72 0.26 13.12
CA GLY A 690 12.39 1.40 12.27
C GLY A 690 13.43 1.65 11.18
N ALA A 691 14.72 1.68 11.54
CA ALA A 691 15.82 1.90 10.61
C ALA A 691 15.89 0.84 9.50
N ARG A 692 15.65 -0.44 9.82
CA ARG A 692 15.60 -1.53 8.81
C ARG A 692 14.49 -1.36 7.77
N ARG A 693 13.45 -0.56 8.06
CA ARG A 693 12.24 -0.39 7.24
C ARG A 693 12.06 1.05 6.74
N ILE A 694 13.06 1.92 6.96
CA ILE A 694 12.93 3.37 6.82
C ILE A 694 12.50 3.82 5.41
N GLU A 695 12.88 3.07 4.38
CA GLU A 695 12.51 3.34 2.99
C GLU A 695 11.00 3.19 2.70
N ARG A 696 10.31 2.39 3.52
CA ARG A 696 8.87 2.08 3.38
C ARG A 696 7.99 2.79 4.43
N LEU A 697 8.61 3.49 5.37
CA LEU A 697 7.88 4.25 6.39
C LEU A 697 7.25 5.50 5.79
N GLY A 698 6.01 5.76 6.19
CA GLY A 698 5.30 6.99 5.88
C GLY A 698 5.75 8.17 6.72
N THR A 699 5.11 9.33 6.53
CA THR A 699 5.44 10.54 7.30
C THR A 699 5.23 10.36 8.80
N SER A 700 4.08 9.79 9.21
CA SER A 700 3.80 9.56 10.63
C SER A 700 4.80 8.61 11.30
N GLY A 701 5.25 7.57 10.58
CA GLY A 701 6.27 6.65 11.05
C GLY A 701 7.63 7.34 11.21
N LEU A 702 7.98 8.27 10.32
CA LEU A 702 9.20 9.08 10.44
C LEU A 702 9.11 10.05 11.62
N ALA A 703 7.95 10.68 11.86
CA ALA A 703 7.74 11.54 13.02
C ALA A 703 7.80 10.76 14.35
N GLU A 704 7.29 9.53 14.39
CA GLU A 704 7.39 8.65 15.56
C GLU A 704 8.84 8.22 15.81
N MET A 705 9.57 7.87 14.75
CA MET A 705 10.99 7.56 14.82
C MET A 705 11.81 8.75 15.30
N GLU A 706 11.54 9.97 14.79
CA GLU A 706 12.22 11.19 15.22
C GLU A 706 11.99 11.48 16.72
N ARG A 707 10.75 11.38 17.20
CA ARG A 707 10.42 11.56 18.62
C ARG A 707 11.17 10.57 19.49
N SER A 708 11.11 9.29 19.15
CA SER A 708 11.79 8.21 19.90
C SER A 708 13.30 8.35 19.86
N LEU A 709 13.85 8.86 18.75
CA LEU A 709 15.27 9.08 18.59
C LEU A 709 15.75 10.26 19.46
N GLY A 710 14.93 11.31 19.59
CA GLY A 710 15.17 12.40 20.55
C GLY A 710 15.15 11.93 22.01
N GLU A 711 14.20 11.07 22.39
CA GLU A 711 14.17 10.45 23.73
C GLU A 711 15.44 9.63 24.00
N ALA A 712 15.86 8.81 23.05
CA ALA A 712 17.04 7.98 23.18
C ALA A 712 18.35 8.80 23.20
N GLU A 713 18.45 9.89 22.42
CA GLU A 713 19.58 10.82 22.46
C GLU A 713 19.76 11.46 23.86
N GLN A 714 18.67 11.79 24.55
CA GLN A 714 18.72 12.32 25.91
C GLN A 714 19.23 11.28 26.91
N LEU A 715 18.71 10.04 26.84
CA LEU A 715 19.13 8.94 27.72
C LEU A 715 20.59 8.55 27.50
N VAL A 716 21.06 8.49 26.25
CA VAL A 716 22.48 8.20 25.95
C VAL A 716 23.38 9.32 26.47
N THR A 717 22.95 10.58 26.38
CA THR A 717 23.72 11.71 26.94
C THR A 717 23.82 11.62 28.47
N GLN A 718 22.73 11.22 29.15
CA GLN A 718 22.76 10.96 30.59
C GLN A 718 23.70 9.79 30.93
N LEU A 719 23.64 8.71 30.15
CA LEU A 719 24.51 7.54 30.33
C LEU A 719 25.99 7.88 30.13
N GLU A 720 26.32 8.71 29.14
CA GLU A 720 27.69 9.20 28.94
C GLU A 720 28.20 10.03 30.14
N GLN A 721 27.33 10.83 30.77
CA GLN A 721 27.66 11.58 31.99
C GLN A 721 27.87 10.64 33.19
N GLU A 722 27.00 9.65 33.35
CA GLU A 722 27.14 8.60 34.37
C GLU A 722 28.44 7.80 34.16
N PHE A 723 28.81 7.51 32.91
CA PHE A 723 30.06 6.82 32.57
C PHE A 723 31.30 7.66 32.82
N ALA A 724 31.27 8.95 32.48
CA ALA A 724 32.35 9.87 32.81
C ALA A 724 32.52 9.96 34.34
N ALA A 725 31.43 10.13 35.10
CA ALA A 725 31.46 10.18 36.55
C ALA A 725 31.97 8.87 37.18
N ALA A 726 31.50 7.71 36.70
CA ALA A 726 31.96 6.41 37.16
C ALA A 726 33.46 6.18 36.87
N ARG A 727 33.94 6.66 35.72
CA ARG A 727 35.36 6.62 35.36
C ARG A 727 36.19 7.54 36.24
N GLU A 728 35.74 8.75 36.51
CA GLU A 728 36.41 9.68 37.44
C GLU A 728 36.48 9.11 38.85
N VAL A 729 35.40 8.49 39.34
CA VAL A 729 35.39 7.79 40.64
C VAL A 729 36.34 6.60 40.64
N ALA A 730 36.40 5.81 39.56
CA ALA A 730 37.34 4.71 39.44
C ALA A 730 38.79 5.20 39.41
N GLU A 731 39.08 6.30 38.71
CA GLU A 731 40.40 6.95 38.68
C GLU A 731 40.77 7.54 40.05
N GLN A 732 39.82 8.17 40.76
CA GLN A 732 40.00 8.68 42.13
C GLN A 732 40.21 7.57 43.16
N LEU A 733 39.48 6.45 43.06
CA LEU A 733 39.68 5.26 43.89
C LEU A 733 41.03 4.59 43.58
N SER A 734 41.46 4.57 42.32
CA SER A 734 42.80 4.08 41.95
C SER A 734 43.93 4.99 42.46
N GLY A 735 43.66 6.29 42.67
CA GLY A 735 44.60 7.29 43.18
C GLY A 735 44.57 7.50 44.70
N ALA A 736 43.58 6.94 45.41
CA ALA A 736 43.45 7.00 46.86
C ALA A 736 43.58 5.59 47.45
N ASP A 737 44.81 5.21 47.82
CA ASP A 737 45.17 4.15 48.78
C ASP A 737 44.32 2.86 48.74
N LEU A 738 44.08 2.31 47.55
CA LEU A 738 43.68 0.91 47.40
C LEU A 738 44.90 -0.04 47.52
N ASP A 739 46.12 0.44 47.24
CA ASP A 739 47.35 -0.32 47.47
C ASP A 739 47.67 -0.49 48.97
N ASP A 740 47.31 0.47 49.82
CA ASP A 740 47.55 0.39 51.28
C ASP A 740 46.48 -0.44 52.03
N LEU A 741 45.30 -0.66 51.44
CA LEU A 741 44.24 -1.51 52.03
C LEU A 741 44.23 -2.96 51.51
N LEU A 742 44.92 -3.25 50.41
CA LEU A 742 45.05 -4.61 49.87
C LEU A 742 46.38 -5.30 50.24
N GLY A 743 47.30 -4.59 50.92
CA GLY A 743 48.58 -5.10 51.42
C GLY A 743 48.56 -6.06 52.64
N VAL A 744 47.41 -6.67 52.98
CA VAL A 744 47.32 -7.73 54.03
C VAL A 744 47.37 -9.14 53.44
N PHE A 745 47.38 -9.29 52.12
CA PHE A 745 47.49 -10.59 51.45
C PHE A 745 48.57 -10.59 50.36
N GLU A 746 49.84 -10.43 50.75
CA GLU A 746 50.94 -10.90 49.88
C GLU A 746 51.95 -11.79 50.62
N ALA A 747 52.15 -12.97 50.05
CA ALA A 747 53.43 -13.68 49.98
C ALA A 747 53.39 -14.66 48.79
N PRO A 748 54.52 -14.93 48.10
CA PRO A 748 55.41 -13.92 47.52
C PRO A 748 55.77 -14.21 46.05
N ALA A 749 56.01 -13.11 45.32
CA ALA A 749 57.18 -12.81 44.47
C ALA A 749 57.63 -13.81 43.37
N GLU A 750 57.61 -13.33 42.12
CA GLU A 750 58.80 -12.96 41.32
C GLU A 750 58.49 -13.09 39.82
N ALA A 751 58.45 -11.96 39.10
CA ALA A 751 59.16 -11.76 37.83
C ALA A 751 58.90 -10.35 37.29
N GLU A 752 59.97 -9.55 37.26
CA GLU A 752 60.06 -8.25 36.60
C GLU A 752 59.82 -8.36 35.09
N ALA A 753 59.30 -7.27 34.52
CA ALA A 753 59.10 -7.04 33.09
C ALA A 753 60.43 -7.09 32.29
N PRO A 754 60.39 -7.20 30.93
CA PRO A 754 60.25 -5.97 30.15
C PRO A 754 59.50 -6.11 28.80
N GLN A 755 59.35 -4.96 28.17
CA GLN A 755 58.65 -4.63 26.93
C GLN A 755 59.13 -5.36 25.66
N ALA A 756 58.21 -5.33 24.70
CA ALA A 756 58.19 -5.78 23.31
C ALA A 756 59.49 -5.72 22.47
N GLU A 757 59.73 -6.81 21.71
CA GLU A 757 60.10 -6.80 20.29
C GLU A 757 59.66 -8.14 19.62
N ALA A 758 59.21 -8.05 18.36
CA ALA A 758 58.66 -9.14 17.53
C ALA A 758 59.77 -10.07 16.94
N PRO A 759 59.49 -11.02 16.01
CA PRO A 759 58.50 -12.10 15.92
C PRO A 759 59.13 -13.50 15.57
N GLN A 760 58.27 -14.55 15.55
CA GLN A 760 58.43 -15.92 14.98
C GLN A 760 59.22 -16.95 15.83
N PRO A 761 59.10 -18.29 15.64
CA PRO A 761 58.19 -19.12 14.83
C PRO A 761 57.47 -20.25 15.64
N GLU A 762 56.62 -21.02 14.97
CA GLU A 762 55.96 -22.25 15.47
C GLU A 762 56.96 -23.30 16.01
N PRO A 763 56.56 -24.13 17.00
CA PRO A 763 57.08 -25.48 17.12
C PRO A 763 55.99 -26.56 16.95
N GLU A 764 56.41 -27.56 16.19
CA GLU A 764 55.81 -28.86 15.87
C GLU A 764 55.36 -29.73 17.07
N PRO A 765 54.54 -30.77 16.82
CA PRO A 765 53.73 -31.46 17.84
C PRO A 765 54.49 -32.58 18.56
N PRO A 766 54.15 -32.93 19.82
CA PRO A 766 54.63 -34.16 20.43
C PRO A 766 53.79 -35.37 20.02
N ALA A 767 54.51 -36.48 19.85
CA ALA A 767 54.06 -37.77 19.37
C ALA A 767 53.08 -38.50 20.30
N ALA A 768 52.29 -39.36 19.67
CA ALA A 768 51.28 -40.24 20.23
C ALA A 768 51.83 -41.28 21.23
N GLY A 769 51.07 -41.51 22.31
CA GLY A 769 51.11 -42.75 23.07
C GLY A 769 50.73 -42.61 24.55
N GLU A 770 49.53 -43.09 24.89
CA GLU A 770 49.03 -43.51 26.23
C GLU A 770 48.35 -42.44 27.12
N GLY A 771 47.05 -42.65 27.39
CA GLY A 771 46.30 -42.03 28.48
C GLY A 771 44.84 -41.64 28.19
N ALA A 772 43.96 -42.57 27.78
CA ALA A 772 42.53 -42.29 27.57
C ALA A 772 41.77 -41.76 28.82
N GLU A 773 42.41 -41.74 29.99
CA GLU A 773 41.86 -41.19 31.23
C GLU A 773 42.04 -39.66 31.38
N ASP A 774 43.01 -39.04 30.69
CA ASP A 774 43.27 -37.59 30.79
C ASP A 774 42.25 -36.74 30.02
N ALA A 775 41.56 -37.32 29.03
CA ALA A 775 40.57 -36.61 28.22
C ALA A 775 39.27 -36.27 28.97
N LEU A 776 38.95 -37.01 30.05
CA LEU A 776 37.72 -36.83 30.83
C LEU A 776 37.90 -35.89 32.04
N ALA A 777 39.15 -35.58 32.42
CA ALA A 777 39.47 -34.73 33.56
C ALA A 777 38.77 -33.34 33.54
N PRO A 778 38.63 -32.64 32.39
CA PRO A 778 37.98 -31.32 32.33
C PRO A 778 36.48 -31.34 32.68
N PHE A 779 35.83 -32.50 32.59
CA PHE A 779 34.39 -32.66 32.80
C PHE A 779 34.03 -33.09 34.24
N ARG A 780 35.02 -33.44 35.07
CA ARG A 780 34.83 -33.79 36.48
C ARG A 780 34.79 -32.52 37.33
N MET A 781 33.63 -31.88 37.41
CA MET A 781 33.41 -30.66 38.19
C MET A 781 32.27 -30.81 39.20
N ARG A 782 32.21 -29.88 40.17
CA ARG A 782 31.16 -29.87 41.21
C ARG A 782 29.78 -29.70 40.56
N GLY A 783 28.85 -30.59 40.88
CA GLY A 783 27.52 -30.66 40.25
C GLY A 783 27.45 -31.64 39.07
N VAL A 784 28.54 -32.33 38.72
CA VAL A 784 28.52 -33.44 37.77
C VAL A 784 28.48 -34.76 38.53
N THR A 785 27.35 -35.46 38.42
CA THR A 785 27.09 -36.74 39.08
C THR A 785 27.77 -37.91 38.39
N TRP A 786 27.93 -37.88 37.06
CA TRP A 786 28.56 -38.97 36.31
C TRP A 786 29.16 -38.50 34.98
N VAL A 787 30.34 -39.03 34.62
CA VAL A 787 31.03 -38.82 33.33
C VAL A 787 31.70 -40.12 32.91
N GLY A 788 31.48 -40.54 31.67
CA GLY A 788 32.15 -41.72 31.12
C GLY A 788 31.81 -41.98 29.66
N TRP A 789 32.44 -43.01 29.10
CA TRP A 789 32.20 -43.49 27.74
C TRP A 789 31.05 -44.50 27.73
N LEU A 790 30.10 -44.33 26.81
CA LEU A 790 28.96 -45.24 26.66
C LEU A 790 29.40 -46.68 26.36
N GLU A 791 30.56 -46.87 25.73
CA GLU A 791 31.08 -48.16 25.30
C GLU A 791 31.83 -48.96 26.38
N GLU A 792 32.26 -48.33 27.49
CA GLU A 792 33.11 -49.00 28.51
C GLU A 792 32.37 -49.34 29.80
N ALA A 793 31.54 -48.44 30.32
CA ALA A 793 30.72 -48.68 31.50
C ALA A 793 29.62 -47.61 31.60
N PRO A 794 28.34 -47.93 31.32
CA PRO A 794 27.24 -46.99 31.53
C PRO A 794 26.89 -46.86 33.03
N PRO A 795 26.21 -45.77 33.45
CA PRO A 795 25.63 -45.69 34.80
C PRO A 795 24.55 -46.77 34.98
N ALA A 796 24.46 -47.36 36.17
CA ALA A 796 23.69 -48.58 36.45
C ALA A 796 22.19 -48.51 36.11
N ASP A 797 21.62 -47.31 35.97
CA ASP A 797 20.19 -47.07 35.73
C ASP A 797 19.86 -46.71 34.27
N LEU A 798 20.83 -46.77 33.34
CA LEU A 798 20.67 -46.36 31.95
C LEU A 798 20.57 -47.57 31.01
N ASP A 799 19.44 -47.72 30.32
CA ASP A 799 19.27 -48.75 29.28
C ASP A 799 20.05 -48.35 28.01
N VAL A 800 21.21 -48.97 27.84
CA VAL A 800 22.15 -48.70 26.74
C VAL A 800 21.52 -48.94 25.36
N ALA A 801 20.54 -49.86 25.25
CA ALA A 801 19.86 -50.13 24.00
C ALA A 801 19.03 -48.92 23.56
N ARG A 802 18.23 -48.35 24.47
CA ARG A 802 17.41 -47.16 24.19
C ARG A 802 18.23 -45.92 23.83
N VAL A 803 19.40 -45.75 24.44
CA VAL A 803 20.28 -44.61 24.14
C VAL A 803 20.91 -44.74 22.76
N ARG A 804 21.22 -45.96 22.31
CA ARG A 804 21.66 -46.21 20.92
C ARG A 804 20.54 -46.03 19.90
N ASP A 805 19.32 -46.47 20.22
CA ASP A 805 18.17 -46.26 19.34
C ASP A 805 17.90 -44.76 19.14
N LEU A 806 17.94 -43.98 20.21
CA LEU A 806 17.75 -42.52 20.17
C LEU A 806 18.88 -41.79 19.41
N LEU A 807 20.12 -42.29 19.50
CA LEU A 807 21.23 -41.82 18.67
C LEU A 807 21.02 -42.11 17.18
N THR A 808 20.47 -43.28 16.86
CA THR A 808 20.21 -43.70 15.48
C THR A 808 19.05 -42.90 14.88
N GLU A 809 18.00 -42.63 15.66
CA GLU A 809 16.89 -41.75 15.29
C GLU A 809 17.36 -40.31 15.07
N LEU A 810 18.24 -39.78 15.92
CA LEU A 810 18.83 -38.46 15.75
C LEU A 810 19.72 -38.36 14.51
N ASP A 811 20.46 -39.41 14.16
CA ASP A 811 21.24 -39.47 12.92
C ASP A 811 20.34 -39.53 11.68
N HIS A 812 19.20 -40.23 11.74
CA HIS A 812 18.19 -40.22 10.68
C HIS A 812 17.53 -38.84 10.53
N LEU A 813 17.13 -38.21 11.63
CA LEU A 813 16.58 -36.84 11.64
C LEU A 813 17.59 -35.82 11.09
N ARG A 814 18.89 -36.01 11.37
CA ARG A 814 19.98 -35.18 10.84
C ARG A 814 20.10 -35.29 9.31
N GLN A 815 19.87 -36.49 8.75
CA GLN A 815 19.87 -36.70 7.29
C GLN A 815 18.66 -36.05 6.61
N GLU A 816 17.49 -36.04 7.25
CA GLU A 816 16.27 -35.43 6.70
C GLU A 816 16.28 -33.89 6.73
N VAL A 817 16.85 -33.30 7.78
CA VAL A 817 16.91 -31.82 7.96
C VAL A 817 18.07 -31.18 7.16
N GLY A 818 18.96 -31.98 6.55
CA GLY A 818 20.10 -31.47 5.78
C GLY A 818 21.11 -30.67 6.61
N ALA A 819 21.06 -30.77 7.94
CA ALA A 819 21.93 -30.04 8.85
C ALA A 819 23.24 -30.82 9.08
N GLN A 820 24.35 -30.35 8.53
CA GLN A 820 25.68 -30.97 8.71
C GLN A 820 26.28 -30.81 10.13
N GLN A 821 25.59 -30.20 11.10
CA GLN A 821 26.18 -29.90 12.41
C GLN A 821 25.20 -30.05 13.59
N VAL A 822 24.71 -31.27 13.84
CA VAL A 822 24.22 -31.63 15.18
C VAL A 822 25.23 -32.59 15.80
N ARG A 823 26.03 -32.08 16.76
CA ARG A 823 27.11 -32.81 17.44
C ARG A 823 26.85 -33.03 18.93
N LEU A 824 25.68 -32.67 19.45
CA LEU A 824 25.39 -32.73 20.88
C LEU A 824 23.89 -32.95 21.10
N ALA A 825 23.53 -33.98 21.86
CA ALA A 825 22.17 -34.19 22.35
C ALA A 825 22.11 -33.84 23.84
N VAL A 826 21.11 -33.05 24.23
CA VAL A 826 20.90 -32.63 25.63
C VAL A 826 19.47 -32.94 26.05
N LEU A 827 19.33 -33.81 27.05
CA LEU A 827 18.05 -34.17 27.66
C LEU A 827 17.97 -33.51 29.04
N THR A 828 17.06 -32.55 29.20
CA THR A 828 16.86 -31.86 30.48
C THR A 828 15.77 -32.55 31.29
N LEU A 829 16.14 -33.05 32.47
CA LEU A 829 15.26 -33.66 33.47
C LEU A 829 14.97 -32.66 34.61
N PRO A 830 14.00 -32.93 35.52
CA PRO A 830 13.78 -32.10 36.70
C PRO A 830 15.02 -32.10 37.60
N GLY A 831 15.75 -30.98 37.63
CA GLY A 831 16.98 -30.78 38.43
C GLY A 831 18.28 -31.25 37.77
N HIS A 832 18.23 -32.12 36.76
CA HIS A 832 19.41 -32.72 36.12
C HIS A 832 19.40 -32.57 34.60
N ALA A 833 20.56 -32.67 33.98
CA ALA A 833 20.78 -32.63 32.55
C ALA A 833 21.66 -33.81 32.15
N PHE A 834 21.20 -34.52 31.12
CA PHE A 834 21.93 -35.62 30.50
C PHE A 834 22.45 -35.14 29.14
N LEU A 835 23.76 -35.11 28.97
CA LEU A 835 24.42 -34.70 27.74
C LEU A 835 25.07 -35.91 27.07
N LEU A 836 24.92 -35.99 25.76
CA LEU A 836 25.51 -37.03 24.94
C LEU A 836 26.18 -36.41 23.71
N ALA A 837 27.48 -36.67 23.55
CA ALA A 837 28.31 -36.09 22.50
C ALA A 837 29.25 -37.12 21.88
N PRO A 838 29.43 -37.15 20.55
CA PRO A 838 30.44 -37.98 19.90
C PRO A 838 31.81 -37.32 20.04
N TYR A 839 32.74 -37.92 20.78
CA TYR A 839 34.09 -37.41 21.01
C TYR A 839 35.13 -38.44 20.57
N ALA A 840 35.96 -38.09 19.57
CA ALA A 840 37.04 -38.93 19.03
C ALA A 840 36.62 -40.38 18.66
N GLY A 841 35.42 -40.56 18.10
CA GLY A 841 34.90 -41.86 17.68
C GLY A 841 34.21 -42.69 18.78
N ARG A 842 34.04 -42.15 19.99
CA ARG A 842 33.30 -42.75 21.12
C ARG A 842 32.22 -41.80 21.63
N HIS A 843 31.22 -42.31 22.35
CA HIS A 843 30.13 -41.47 22.86
C HIS A 843 30.37 -41.07 24.31
N LEU A 844 30.64 -39.79 24.52
CA LEU A 844 30.75 -39.19 25.85
C LEU A 844 29.36 -38.98 26.44
N VAL A 845 29.16 -39.47 27.67
CA VAL A 845 27.92 -39.31 28.42
C VAL A 845 28.20 -38.58 29.72
N ILE A 846 27.42 -37.52 29.98
CA ILE A 846 27.53 -36.70 31.20
C ILE A 846 26.15 -36.54 31.83
N LEU A 847 26.04 -36.87 33.11
CA LEU A 847 24.88 -36.53 33.94
C LEU A 847 25.30 -35.47 34.95
N ALA A 848 24.66 -34.31 34.91
CA ALA A 848 24.99 -33.17 35.76
C ALA A 848 23.74 -32.42 36.23
N GLU A 849 23.86 -31.61 37.27
CA GLU A 849 22.83 -30.67 37.68
C GLU A 849 22.58 -29.62 36.57
N LYS A 850 21.32 -29.20 36.41
CA LYS A 850 20.91 -28.26 35.35
C LYS A 850 21.71 -26.94 35.36
N ALA A 851 22.18 -26.51 36.53
CA ALA A 851 23.00 -25.30 36.69
C ALA A 851 24.34 -25.38 35.93
N GLN A 852 24.87 -26.58 35.67
CA GLN A 852 26.16 -26.77 34.98
C GLN A 852 26.03 -26.92 33.46
N LEU A 853 24.80 -26.92 32.91
CA LEU A 853 24.54 -27.19 31.50
C LEU A 853 25.27 -26.21 30.57
N SER A 854 25.17 -24.90 30.80
CA SER A 854 25.83 -23.88 29.95
C SER A 854 27.36 -24.02 29.94
N ARG A 855 27.94 -24.39 31.09
CA ARG A 855 29.39 -24.57 31.25
C ARG A 855 29.86 -25.87 30.56
N LEU A 856 29.11 -26.95 30.70
CA LEU A 856 29.40 -28.24 30.08
C LEU A 856 29.25 -28.20 28.55
N VAL A 857 28.19 -27.56 28.02
CA VAL A 857 28.01 -27.37 26.58
C VAL A 857 29.18 -26.59 25.98
N THR A 858 29.65 -25.53 26.67
CA THR A 858 30.79 -24.73 26.21
C THR A 858 32.09 -25.53 26.21
N LEU A 859 32.33 -26.34 27.24
CA LEU A 859 33.51 -27.21 27.32
C LEU A 859 33.49 -28.32 26.26
N ILE A 860 32.34 -28.95 26.02
CA ILE A 860 32.16 -29.98 24.99
C ILE A 860 32.34 -29.35 23.60
N HIS A 861 31.76 -28.18 23.34
CA HIS A 861 31.95 -27.50 22.06
C HIS A 861 33.43 -27.17 21.82
N ARG A 862 34.12 -26.64 22.84
CA ARG A 862 35.56 -26.33 22.78
C ARG A 862 36.40 -27.57 22.51
N SER A 863 36.08 -28.70 23.16
CA SER A 863 36.82 -29.94 23.00
C SER A 863 36.52 -30.63 21.66
N LEU A 864 35.30 -30.53 21.13
CA LEU A 864 34.92 -31.03 19.80
C LEU A 864 35.50 -30.20 18.64
N SER A 865 35.78 -28.92 18.86
CA SER A 865 36.47 -28.05 17.88
C SER A 865 37.99 -28.20 17.89
N ALA A 866 38.56 -28.85 18.91
CA ALA A 866 40.01 -29.06 19.05
C ALA A 866 40.50 -30.40 18.47
N THR A 867 39.58 -31.29 18.08
CA THR A 867 39.89 -32.58 17.44
C THR A 867 39.60 -32.46 15.93
N PRO A 868 40.59 -32.67 15.05
CA PRO A 868 40.42 -32.50 13.60
C PRO A 868 39.42 -33.50 12.98
#